data_AF-A0A2D5TP16-F1
#
_entry.id   AF-A0A2D5TP16-F1
#
_cell.length_a   1.000
_cell.length_b   1.000
_cell.length_c   1.000
_cell.angle_alpha   90.00
_cell.angle_beta   90.00
_cell.angle_gamma   90.00
#
_symmetry.space_group_name_H-M   'P 1'
#
loop_
_entity.id
_entity.type
_entity.pdbx_description
1 polymer ?
#
loop_
_entity_poly.entity_id
_entity_poly.type
_entity_poly.pdbx_seq_one_letter_code
_entity_poly.pdbx_strand_id
1 'polypeptide(L)'
;MYQIKYNFRLLFILIFSFSMTAQDSAPPVVTAEGNQLFCPGTAIPIVTDFSITDSDDTTIEAFYIQISNGFQFPRDRLTLTGNHPTILPLWDHNTGRLTLVPSASGQRIQLDDLVAAVKDVVFTTTATNIATLKEFSLTVSAANYLPYTGNYYEFVASRGITWSNAKEEAARRTYFGRQGYLATFTSQIEADFAGKQTTGAGWIGATDEQREGVWKWVTGPEAGTVFWNGGPSGSSPNFAFWNRGEPNDLDGEDYAHITDPMVGVPGSWNDLPNWGGTSALYVPKGYIVEYGVPGDPPLQISASTKIYMPEIEQTAATVICESGTATLSATPSDGTIEWYDSPTGGNLLGTDFLFTTPTITTTTTYYAAINYGGCNSFERVAVEAVVKPRPTIVSGPDVQFCGGPTQLRAVPSAGIIYWYDSPTSTTPLTIGRAYTTPDIQDTTTYYLEVNDNGCISSTRTPIRAVINREIPEFEMESNFLLCDDIGSLDISAQNPMGNYRYEWRKGDQIIGDDVSKITIKDPGTYSVIAYSQAGCPSSEKFFEVTVSAKATITKDDVIIVDDSSNNSIQIANTNLGIGNYEYALDDPNGMFSSNTSFPNLSVGKHTLYIRDRDGCGTATYEFSILGYPTFFSPNGDSVNDEWKIKGFNKSSYALTEIVIFDRFGRIVFKMTDDKQSWDGTLDGKNLPSNTYWYQAILTDVNGYRTQKTGSISLIR
;
A
#
# COMPACT_ATOMS: atom_id res chain seq x y z
N MET A 1 -89.67 -12.81 62.99
CA MET A 1 -88.56 -11.84 62.89
C MET A 1 -87.29 -12.61 63.28
N TYR A 2 -86.38 -12.87 62.33
CA TYR A 2 -84.97 -13.35 62.45
C TYR A 2 -84.67 -14.57 63.38
N GLN A 3 -83.82 -15.57 63.10
CA GLN A 3 -82.63 -15.70 62.24
C GLN A 3 -82.34 -17.20 61.97
N ILE A 4 -81.60 -17.50 60.89
CA ILE A 4 -81.07 -18.83 60.50
C ILE A 4 -79.64 -19.00 61.07
N LYS A 5 -79.28 -20.21 61.54
CA LYS A 5 -77.89 -20.70 61.64
C LYS A 5 -77.83 -22.19 61.21
N TYR A 6 -77.05 -22.48 60.17
CA TYR A 6 -76.59 -23.83 59.77
C TYR A 6 -75.42 -24.25 60.67
N ASN A 7 -75.42 -25.41 61.33
CA ASN A 7 -75.23 -26.80 60.86
C ASN A 7 -73.80 -27.16 60.45
N PHE A 8 -73.17 -28.00 61.28
CA PHE A 8 -71.92 -28.70 61.05
C PHE A 8 -72.22 -30.20 61.27
N ARG A 9 -71.93 -31.07 60.30
CA ARG A 9 -71.66 -32.50 60.53
C ARG A 9 -71.02 -33.14 59.28
N LEU A 10 -69.85 -33.73 59.51
CA LEU A 10 -69.05 -34.52 58.57
C LEU A 10 -69.84 -35.69 57.99
N LEU A 11 -69.65 -35.95 56.69
CA LEU A 11 -70.00 -37.20 56.02
C LEU A 11 -68.71 -37.77 55.38
N PHE A 12 -68.26 -38.93 55.85
CA PHE A 12 -67.17 -39.71 55.24
C PHE A 12 -67.75 -40.51 54.07
N ILE A 13 -67.27 -40.25 52.84
CA ILE A 13 -67.59 -41.04 51.64
C ILE A 13 -66.37 -41.89 51.29
N LEU A 14 -66.53 -43.21 51.36
CA LEU A 14 -65.59 -44.19 50.83
C LEU A 14 -65.77 -44.27 49.30
N ILE A 15 -64.78 -43.82 48.54
CA ILE A 15 -64.70 -44.00 47.09
C ILE A 15 -63.89 -45.27 46.82
N PHE A 16 -64.54 -46.30 46.25
CA PHE A 16 -63.85 -47.45 45.66
C PHE A 16 -63.14 -47.00 44.37
N SER A 17 -61.82 -47.02 44.38
CA SER A 17 -60.97 -46.88 43.20
C SER A 17 -61.05 -48.17 42.37
N PHE A 18 -61.79 -48.14 41.27
CA PHE A 18 -61.62 -49.12 40.19
C PHE A 18 -60.32 -48.76 39.45
N SER A 19 -59.24 -49.49 39.72
CA SER A 19 -58.04 -49.47 38.88
C SER A 19 -58.34 -50.31 37.63
N MET A 20 -58.82 -49.68 36.55
CA MET A 20 -58.64 -50.24 35.22
C MET A 20 -57.16 -50.15 34.89
N THR A 21 -56.46 -51.27 34.95
CA THR A 21 -55.15 -51.42 34.31
C THR A 21 -55.37 -51.36 32.81
N ALA A 22 -55.17 -50.20 32.19
CA ALA A 22 -54.86 -50.16 30.77
C ALA A 22 -53.55 -50.93 30.60
N GLN A 23 -53.59 -52.00 29.81
CA GLN A 23 -52.38 -52.68 29.38
C GLN A 23 -51.66 -51.70 28.46
N ASP A 24 -50.54 -51.13 28.92
CA ASP A 24 -49.70 -50.28 28.06
C ASP A 24 -49.25 -51.14 26.88
N SER A 25 -49.76 -50.80 25.69
CA SER A 25 -49.32 -51.42 24.45
C SER A 25 -47.86 -51.05 24.23
N ALA A 26 -46.99 -52.03 23.94
CA ALA A 26 -45.59 -51.74 23.73
C ALA A 26 -45.43 -51.04 22.38
N PRO A 27 -44.56 -50.02 22.26
CA PRO A 27 -44.35 -49.35 20.99
C PRO A 27 -43.68 -50.28 19.97
N PRO A 28 -44.01 -50.16 18.67
CA PRO A 28 -43.35 -50.92 17.61
C PRO A 28 -41.86 -50.52 17.50
N VAL A 29 -41.05 -51.46 17.03
CA VAL A 29 -39.64 -51.29 16.71
C VAL A 29 -39.48 -51.24 15.19
N VAL A 30 -38.90 -50.17 14.68
CA VAL A 30 -38.66 -49.87 13.27
C VAL A 30 -37.16 -49.86 13.01
N THR A 31 -36.74 -50.56 11.96
CA THR A 31 -35.39 -50.49 11.43
C THR A 31 -35.43 -50.32 9.92
N ALA A 32 -34.48 -49.57 9.39
CA ALA A 32 -34.31 -49.36 7.97
C ALA A 32 -32.83 -49.38 7.62
N GLU A 33 -32.51 -49.95 6.47
CA GLU A 33 -31.17 -49.96 5.88
C GLU A 33 -31.26 -49.39 4.46
N GLY A 34 -30.11 -48.99 3.91
CA GLY A 34 -30.04 -48.50 2.54
C GLY A 34 -29.66 -47.04 2.43
N ASN A 35 -28.61 -46.64 3.15
CA ASN A 35 -27.85 -45.47 2.75
C ASN A 35 -27.26 -45.74 1.36
N GLN A 36 -27.66 -44.95 0.37
CA GLN A 36 -27.44 -45.26 -1.04
C GLN A 36 -26.89 -44.06 -1.80
N LEU A 37 -26.11 -44.32 -2.84
CA LEU A 37 -25.72 -43.29 -3.79
C LEU A 37 -26.89 -43.00 -4.73
N PHE A 38 -27.11 -41.72 -5.06
CA PHE A 38 -28.18 -41.30 -5.97
C PHE A 38 -27.65 -40.74 -7.28
N CYS A 39 -28.22 -41.25 -8.38
CA CYS A 39 -27.91 -40.83 -9.73
C CYS A 39 -29.09 -40.02 -10.30
N PRO A 40 -28.88 -38.73 -10.63
CA PRO A 40 -29.92 -37.89 -11.21
C PRO A 40 -30.61 -38.52 -12.42
N GLY A 41 -31.92 -38.30 -12.53
CA GLY A 41 -32.73 -38.80 -13.65
C GLY A 41 -33.20 -40.26 -13.49
N THR A 42 -32.78 -40.97 -12.45
CA THR A 42 -33.28 -42.30 -12.11
C THR A 42 -34.17 -42.26 -10.85
N ALA A 43 -35.11 -43.19 -10.76
CA ALA A 43 -35.82 -43.45 -9.50
C ALA A 43 -34.98 -44.38 -8.63
N ILE A 44 -34.97 -44.16 -7.32
CA ILE A 44 -34.22 -44.99 -6.36
C ILE A 44 -35.11 -45.42 -5.19
N PRO A 45 -35.10 -46.69 -4.75
CA PRO A 45 -35.74 -47.08 -3.50
C PRO A 45 -35.16 -46.29 -2.32
N ILE A 46 -36.03 -45.82 -1.42
CA ILE A 46 -35.56 -45.08 -0.24
C ILE A 46 -34.90 -45.97 0.82
N VAL A 47 -35.11 -47.28 0.73
CA VAL A 47 -34.53 -48.31 1.61
C VAL A 47 -34.05 -49.48 0.77
N THR A 48 -33.00 -50.17 1.21
CA THR A 48 -32.63 -51.51 0.70
C THR A 48 -33.27 -52.61 1.52
N ASP A 49 -33.49 -52.34 2.81
CA ASP A 49 -34.24 -53.21 3.70
C ASP A 49 -35.02 -52.39 4.72
N PHE A 50 -36.12 -52.94 5.19
CA PHE A 50 -37.00 -52.33 6.17
C PHE A 50 -37.70 -53.42 6.96
N SER A 51 -37.76 -53.26 8.28
CA SER A 51 -38.57 -54.10 9.14
C SER A 51 -39.25 -53.29 10.23
N ILE A 52 -40.45 -53.75 10.60
CA ILE A 52 -41.20 -53.27 11.74
C ILE A 52 -41.72 -54.48 12.51
N THR A 53 -41.54 -54.47 13.82
CA THR A 53 -42.02 -55.53 14.71
C THR A 53 -42.70 -54.92 15.92
N ASP A 54 -43.77 -55.53 16.37
CA ASP A 54 -44.52 -55.10 17.55
C ASP A 54 -44.88 -56.37 18.34
N SER A 55 -44.75 -56.32 19.66
CA SER A 55 -44.91 -57.49 20.53
C SER A 55 -46.37 -57.82 20.82
N ASP A 56 -47.27 -56.87 20.62
CA ASP A 56 -48.67 -56.95 21.04
C ASP A 56 -49.67 -56.45 19.98
N ASP A 57 -49.21 -55.78 18.93
CA ASP A 57 -49.99 -55.49 17.72
C ASP A 57 -49.34 -56.16 16.48
N THR A 58 -50.15 -56.52 15.48
CA THR A 58 -49.67 -56.95 14.15
C THR A 58 -50.12 -55.98 13.06
N THR A 59 -50.63 -54.81 13.46
CA THR A 59 -51.24 -53.81 12.59
C THR A 59 -50.90 -52.39 13.00
N ILE A 60 -51.05 -51.43 12.09
CA ILE A 60 -50.83 -50.01 12.36
C ILE A 60 -51.88 -49.13 11.65
N GLU A 61 -52.19 -47.97 12.23
CA GLU A 61 -53.18 -47.04 11.65
C GLU A 61 -52.66 -46.30 10.42
N ALA A 62 -51.39 -45.88 10.47
CA ALA A 62 -50.73 -45.18 9.38
C ALA A 62 -49.22 -45.28 9.54
N PHE A 63 -48.50 -45.10 8.44
CA PHE A 63 -47.03 -45.00 8.45
C PHE A 63 -46.59 -43.77 7.67
N TYR A 64 -45.55 -43.10 8.12
CA TYR A 64 -45.15 -41.82 7.59
C TYR A 64 -43.71 -41.86 7.10
N ILE A 65 -43.49 -41.36 5.89
CA ILE A 65 -42.19 -41.28 5.26
C ILE A 65 -41.98 -39.84 4.81
N GLN A 66 -40.93 -39.20 5.31
CA GLN A 66 -40.68 -37.78 5.11
C GLN A 66 -39.27 -37.59 4.55
N ILE A 67 -39.12 -36.73 3.55
CA ILE A 67 -37.80 -36.23 3.16
C ILE A 67 -37.38 -35.21 4.23
N SER A 68 -36.67 -35.67 5.25
CA SER A 68 -36.35 -34.90 6.46
C SER A 68 -35.19 -33.92 6.26
N ASN A 69 -34.31 -34.20 5.30
CA ASN A 69 -33.22 -33.30 4.91
C ASN A 69 -33.13 -33.17 3.40
N GLY A 70 -32.77 -31.99 2.92
CA GLY A 70 -32.55 -31.71 1.50
C GLY A 70 -33.80 -31.65 0.62
N PHE A 71 -35.03 -31.76 1.14
CA PHE A 71 -36.26 -31.69 0.32
C PHE A 71 -36.36 -30.40 -0.52
N GLN A 72 -36.61 -30.53 -1.82
CA GLN A 72 -36.76 -29.45 -2.79
C GLN A 72 -38.18 -29.40 -3.37
N PHE A 73 -38.99 -28.46 -2.88
CA PHE A 73 -40.34 -28.21 -3.39
C PHE A 73 -40.32 -27.49 -4.76
N PRO A 74 -41.23 -27.81 -5.71
CA PRO A 74 -42.10 -29.00 -5.80
C PRO A 74 -41.44 -30.12 -6.63
N ARG A 75 -40.11 -30.21 -6.60
CA ARG A 75 -39.31 -30.99 -7.55
C ARG A 75 -39.13 -32.43 -7.14
N ASP A 76 -39.06 -32.68 -5.84
CA ASP A 76 -38.87 -33.98 -5.23
C ASP A 76 -40.21 -34.70 -5.01
N ARG A 77 -40.21 -36.03 -5.11
CA ARG A 77 -41.40 -36.85 -4.91
C ARG A 77 -41.06 -38.23 -4.35
N LEU A 78 -41.83 -38.67 -3.36
CA LEU A 78 -41.90 -40.07 -2.94
C LEU A 78 -43.12 -40.74 -3.57
N THR A 79 -42.92 -41.92 -4.16
CA THR A 79 -43.98 -42.68 -4.83
C THR A 79 -43.96 -44.12 -4.34
N LEU A 80 -45.10 -44.63 -3.85
CA LEU A 80 -45.29 -46.06 -3.66
C LEU A 80 -45.47 -46.72 -5.03
N THR A 81 -44.58 -47.65 -5.37
CA THR A 81 -44.67 -48.48 -6.57
C THR A 81 -45.17 -49.88 -6.23
N GLY A 82 -45.28 -50.78 -7.21
CA GLY A 82 -45.81 -52.13 -6.97
C GLY A 82 -47.33 -52.18 -6.78
N ASN A 83 -47.83 -53.33 -6.32
CA ASN A 83 -49.26 -53.59 -6.11
C ASN A 83 -49.57 -53.83 -4.62
N HIS A 84 -50.16 -52.82 -3.97
CA HIS A 84 -50.47 -52.81 -2.54
C HIS A 84 -51.94 -52.46 -2.30
N PRO A 85 -52.90 -53.36 -2.58
CA PRO A 85 -54.34 -53.04 -2.60
C PRO A 85 -54.92 -52.67 -1.22
N THR A 86 -54.22 -53.01 -0.13
CA THR A 86 -54.61 -52.70 1.26
C THR A 86 -54.10 -51.33 1.73
N ILE A 87 -53.21 -50.68 0.97
CA ILE A 87 -52.54 -49.43 1.34
C ILE A 87 -52.82 -48.33 0.30
N LEU A 88 -53.27 -47.18 0.79
CA LEU A 88 -53.45 -45.96 0.02
C LEU A 88 -52.31 -44.97 0.32
N PRO A 89 -51.46 -44.64 -0.66
CA PRO A 89 -50.42 -43.62 -0.50
C PRO A 89 -50.98 -42.20 -0.65
N LEU A 90 -50.74 -41.33 0.33
CA LEU A 90 -51.11 -39.92 0.34
C LEU A 90 -49.84 -39.06 0.32
N TRP A 91 -49.55 -38.45 -0.82
CA TRP A 91 -48.39 -37.55 -0.98
C TRP A 91 -48.78 -36.10 -0.71
N ASP A 92 -48.13 -35.49 0.28
CA ASP A 92 -48.16 -34.05 0.50
C ASP A 92 -46.91 -33.41 -0.11
N HIS A 93 -47.12 -32.83 -1.29
CA HIS A 93 -46.07 -32.13 -2.03
C HIS A 93 -45.49 -30.93 -1.29
N ASN A 94 -46.21 -30.25 -0.39
CA ASN A 94 -45.68 -29.06 0.29
C ASN A 94 -44.67 -29.40 1.36
N THR A 95 -44.95 -30.47 2.10
CA THR A 95 -44.13 -30.90 3.24
C THR A 95 -43.08 -31.92 2.83
N GLY A 96 -43.26 -32.62 1.69
CA GLY A 96 -42.38 -33.70 1.27
C GLY A 96 -42.69 -35.02 1.96
N ARG A 97 -43.94 -35.19 2.40
CA ARG A 97 -44.41 -36.32 3.21
C ARG A 97 -45.27 -37.29 2.42
N LEU A 98 -44.92 -38.57 2.48
CA LEU A 98 -45.77 -39.67 2.04
C LEU A 98 -46.39 -40.34 3.26
N THR A 99 -47.72 -40.36 3.33
CA THR A 99 -48.46 -41.08 4.37
C THR A 99 -49.10 -42.32 3.78
N LEU A 100 -48.81 -43.47 4.35
CA LEU A 100 -49.45 -44.74 4.00
C LEU A 100 -50.60 -44.99 4.98
N VAL A 101 -51.83 -45.06 4.45
CA VAL A 101 -53.04 -45.35 5.24
C VAL A 101 -53.75 -46.59 4.68
N PRO A 102 -54.63 -47.25 5.45
CA PRO A 102 -55.49 -48.32 4.94
C PRO A 102 -56.34 -47.83 3.76
N SER A 103 -56.49 -48.66 2.73
CA SER A 103 -57.32 -48.32 1.56
C SER A 103 -58.82 -48.28 1.86
N ALA A 104 -59.27 -48.93 2.94
CA ALA A 104 -60.63 -48.91 3.43
C ALA A 104 -60.75 -48.24 4.81
N SER A 105 -61.74 -47.37 4.96
CA SER A 105 -62.01 -46.64 6.21
C SER A 105 -62.30 -47.61 7.37
N GLY A 106 -61.70 -47.34 8.53
CA GLY A 106 -61.85 -48.15 9.75
C GLY A 106 -61.03 -49.45 9.79
N GLN A 107 -60.19 -49.71 8.78
CA GLN A 107 -59.22 -50.81 8.82
C GLN A 107 -57.86 -50.35 9.37
N ARG A 108 -56.94 -51.29 9.59
CA ARG A 108 -55.53 -51.07 9.95
C ARG A 108 -54.63 -51.79 8.94
N ILE A 109 -53.42 -51.32 8.72
CA ILE A 109 -52.43 -51.92 7.81
C ILE A 109 -51.76 -53.10 8.53
N GLN A 110 -51.68 -54.27 7.91
CA GLN A 110 -50.89 -55.40 8.44
C GLN A 110 -49.39 -55.06 8.35
N LEU A 111 -48.59 -55.40 9.37
CA LEU A 111 -47.16 -55.09 9.37
C LEU A 111 -46.42 -55.70 8.16
N ASP A 112 -46.78 -56.91 7.74
CA ASP A 112 -46.17 -57.56 6.56
C ASP A 112 -46.47 -56.79 5.25
N ASP A 113 -47.71 -56.31 5.08
CA ASP A 113 -48.09 -55.47 3.93
C ASP A 113 -47.33 -54.14 3.95
N LEU A 114 -47.17 -53.54 5.15
CA LEU A 114 -46.39 -52.31 5.32
C LEU A 114 -44.92 -52.53 4.95
N VAL A 115 -44.32 -53.64 5.39
CA VAL A 115 -42.93 -53.97 5.06
C VAL A 115 -42.73 -54.06 3.55
N ALA A 116 -43.64 -54.74 2.85
CA ALA A 116 -43.60 -54.81 1.40
C ALA A 116 -43.78 -53.43 0.75
N ALA A 117 -44.72 -52.61 1.23
CA ALA A 117 -44.98 -51.29 0.68
C ALA A 117 -43.81 -50.32 0.86
N VAL A 118 -43.19 -50.25 2.05
CA VAL A 118 -42.07 -49.34 2.31
C VAL A 118 -40.87 -49.67 1.40
N LYS A 119 -40.60 -50.95 1.15
CA LYS A 119 -39.54 -51.40 0.22
C LYS A 119 -39.79 -50.98 -1.23
N ASP A 120 -41.05 -50.78 -1.61
CA ASP A 120 -41.45 -50.31 -2.95
C ASP A 120 -41.60 -48.78 -3.05
N VAL A 121 -41.30 -48.02 -1.99
CA VAL A 121 -41.28 -46.56 -2.05
C VAL A 121 -40.00 -46.08 -2.72
N VAL A 122 -40.15 -45.27 -3.76
CA VAL A 122 -39.04 -44.69 -4.52
C VAL A 122 -39.04 -43.17 -4.45
N PHE A 123 -37.84 -42.61 -4.42
CA PHE A 123 -37.57 -41.19 -4.59
C PHE A 123 -37.34 -40.87 -6.08
N THR A 124 -37.94 -39.77 -6.53
CA THR A 124 -37.62 -39.12 -7.81
C THR A 124 -37.47 -37.62 -7.63
N THR A 125 -36.69 -36.98 -8.50
CA THR A 125 -36.59 -35.51 -8.54
C THR A 125 -36.55 -34.99 -9.97
N THR A 126 -37.14 -33.81 -10.16
CA THR A 126 -37.04 -33.01 -11.39
C THR A 126 -36.12 -31.80 -11.21
N ALA A 127 -35.43 -31.68 -10.06
CA ALA A 127 -34.47 -30.62 -9.83
C ALA A 127 -33.23 -30.81 -10.72
N THR A 128 -32.71 -29.71 -11.26
CA THR A 128 -31.44 -29.70 -12.01
C THR A 128 -30.24 -29.39 -11.12
N ASN A 129 -30.47 -28.73 -9.99
CA ASN A 129 -29.50 -28.45 -8.92
C ASN A 129 -29.87 -29.26 -7.67
N ILE A 130 -29.61 -30.56 -7.72
CA ILE A 130 -30.05 -31.49 -6.68
C ILE A 130 -29.21 -31.30 -5.42
N ALA A 131 -29.83 -31.25 -4.24
CA ALA A 131 -29.11 -31.27 -2.97
C ALA A 131 -28.29 -32.56 -2.83
N THR A 132 -27.01 -32.44 -2.47
CA THR A 132 -26.04 -33.55 -2.49
C THR A 132 -26.29 -34.60 -1.41
N LEU A 133 -27.14 -34.28 -0.43
CA LEU A 133 -27.67 -35.19 0.56
C LEU A 133 -29.19 -35.03 0.66
N LYS A 134 -29.91 -36.15 0.65
CA LYS A 134 -31.32 -36.25 1.09
C LYS A 134 -31.39 -37.30 2.19
N GLU A 135 -32.13 -37.01 3.25
CA GLU A 135 -32.41 -37.99 4.30
C GLU A 135 -33.90 -38.25 4.36
N PHE A 136 -34.26 -39.50 4.58
CA PHE A 136 -35.63 -39.97 4.71
C PHE A 136 -35.84 -40.42 6.15
N SER A 137 -36.86 -39.87 6.82
CA SER A 137 -37.34 -40.39 8.09
C SER A 137 -38.56 -41.27 7.87
N LEU A 138 -38.59 -42.42 8.54
CA LEU A 138 -39.64 -43.42 8.48
C LEU A 138 -40.19 -43.59 9.89
N THR A 139 -41.46 -43.24 10.12
CA THR A 139 -42.04 -43.17 11.48
C THR A 139 -43.42 -43.80 11.56
N VAL A 140 -43.72 -44.44 12.69
CA VAL A 140 -45.03 -45.05 13.00
C VAL A 140 -46.09 -44.04 13.48
N SER A 141 -45.72 -42.77 13.60
CA SER A 141 -46.53 -41.77 14.26
C SER A 141 -46.42 -40.41 13.57
N ALA A 142 -47.44 -39.58 13.79
CA ALA A 142 -47.63 -38.33 13.07
C ALA A 142 -46.53 -37.29 13.35
N ALA A 143 -45.85 -37.36 14.49
CA ALA A 143 -44.71 -36.48 14.79
C ALA A 143 -43.54 -36.79 13.85
N ASN A 144 -42.91 -35.74 13.34
CA ASN A 144 -41.88 -35.87 12.33
C ASN A 144 -40.53 -36.04 12.99
N TYR A 145 -39.83 -37.11 12.62
CA TYR A 145 -38.51 -37.40 13.13
C TYR A 145 -37.44 -36.70 12.29
N LEU A 146 -36.52 -35.99 12.96
CA LEU A 146 -35.33 -35.42 12.35
C LEU A 146 -34.11 -36.25 12.75
N PRO A 147 -33.54 -37.07 11.84
CA PRO A 147 -32.42 -37.94 12.17
C PRO A 147 -31.17 -37.18 12.65
N TYR A 148 -30.98 -35.95 12.15
CA TYR A 148 -29.84 -35.09 12.49
C TYR A 148 -29.75 -34.80 14.00
N THR A 149 -30.89 -34.56 14.67
CA THR A 149 -30.94 -34.29 16.13
C THR A 149 -31.38 -35.51 16.94
N GLY A 150 -32.09 -36.46 16.33
CA GLY A 150 -32.75 -37.55 17.04
C GLY A 150 -34.06 -37.13 17.73
N ASN A 151 -34.55 -35.92 17.42
CA ASN A 151 -35.74 -35.32 18.03
C ASN A 151 -36.97 -35.49 17.13
N TYR A 152 -38.15 -35.35 17.75
CA TYR A 152 -39.45 -35.42 17.07
C TYR A 152 -40.14 -34.07 17.15
N TYR A 153 -40.76 -33.65 16.05
CA TYR A 153 -41.40 -32.35 15.93
C TYR A 153 -42.87 -32.51 15.51
N GLU A 154 -43.76 -31.95 16.30
CA GLU A 154 -45.22 -31.96 16.06
C GLU A 154 -45.72 -30.52 15.93
N PHE A 155 -46.41 -30.21 14.84
CA PHE A 155 -47.17 -28.97 14.75
C PHE A 155 -48.55 -29.15 15.37
N VAL A 156 -48.87 -28.32 16.34
CA VAL A 156 -50.15 -28.34 17.05
C VAL A 156 -50.99 -27.15 16.58
N ALA A 157 -52.05 -27.44 15.82
CA ALA A 157 -52.98 -26.42 15.36
C ALA A 157 -53.80 -25.84 16.53
N SER A 158 -53.64 -24.54 16.78
CA SER A 158 -54.38 -23.80 17.81
C SER A 158 -54.41 -22.34 17.40
N ARG A 159 -55.37 -21.97 16.56
CA ARG A 159 -55.42 -20.64 15.95
C ARG A 159 -55.65 -19.56 17.02
N GLY A 160 -54.77 -18.56 17.07
CA GLY A 160 -54.85 -17.43 18.00
C GLY A 160 -54.39 -17.74 19.41
N ILE A 161 -53.74 -18.89 19.65
CA ILE A 161 -53.10 -19.17 20.93
C ILE A 161 -51.99 -18.15 21.20
N THR A 162 -51.90 -17.65 22.43
CA THR A 162 -50.80 -16.78 22.85
C THR A 162 -49.50 -17.59 22.99
N TRP A 163 -48.36 -16.94 22.85
CA TRP A 163 -47.06 -17.61 23.02
C TRP A 163 -46.94 -18.23 24.43
N SER A 164 -47.38 -17.52 25.48
CA SER A 164 -47.32 -18.05 26.85
C SER A 164 -48.17 -19.33 27.01
N ASN A 165 -49.38 -19.36 26.43
CA ASN A 165 -50.23 -20.55 26.50
C ASN A 165 -49.64 -21.70 25.68
N ALA A 166 -49.10 -21.41 24.49
CA ALA A 166 -48.42 -22.40 23.65
C ALA A 166 -47.23 -23.04 24.37
N LYS A 167 -46.45 -22.23 25.11
CA LYS A 167 -45.34 -22.71 25.95
C LYS A 167 -45.82 -23.69 27.02
N GLU A 168 -46.88 -23.34 27.74
CA GLU A 168 -47.43 -24.22 28.77
C GLU A 168 -48.07 -25.49 28.21
N GLU A 169 -48.78 -25.40 27.07
CA GLU A 169 -49.38 -26.58 26.44
C GLU A 169 -48.31 -27.52 25.88
N ALA A 170 -47.28 -27.00 25.22
CA ALA A 170 -46.14 -27.80 24.78
C ALA A 170 -45.48 -28.55 25.95
N ALA A 171 -45.29 -27.86 27.08
CA ALA A 171 -44.74 -28.44 28.31
C ALA A 171 -45.64 -29.47 29.01
N ARG A 172 -46.90 -29.64 28.60
CA ARG A 172 -47.80 -30.69 29.12
C ARG A 172 -47.89 -31.91 28.21
N ARG A 173 -47.35 -31.82 27.00
CA ARG A 173 -47.38 -32.92 26.03
C ARG A 173 -46.27 -33.91 26.31
N THR A 174 -46.56 -35.18 26.07
CA THR A 174 -45.57 -36.25 26.13
C THR A 174 -45.64 -37.08 24.85
N TYR A 175 -44.52 -37.65 24.46
CA TYR A 175 -44.40 -38.45 23.25
C TYR A 175 -43.52 -39.66 23.53
N PHE A 176 -44.15 -40.84 23.69
CA PHE A 176 -43.47 -42.09 24.07
C PHE A 176 -42.52 -41.92 25.27
N GLY A 177 -42.98 -41.23 26.31
CA GLY A 177 -42.21 -40.95 27.53
C GLY A 177 -41.27 -39.75 27.45
N ARG A 178 -41.11 -39.12 26.27
CA ARG A 178 -40.36 -37.85 26.13
C ARG A 178 -41.25 -36.66 26.46
N GLN A 179 -40.69 -35.71 27.19
CA GLN A 179 -41.37 -34.47 27.55
C GLN A 179 -41.33 -33.47 26.38
N GLY A 180 -42.47 -32.90 26.03
CA GLY A 180 -42.57 -31.87 25.00
C GLY A 180 -42.20 -30.47 25.53
N TYR A 181 -41.76 -29.61 24.63
CA TYR A 181 -41.51 -28.19 24.86
C TYR A 181 -41.63 -27.40 23.53
N LEU A 182 -41.77 -26.07 23.56
CA LEU A 182 -41.77 -25.29 22.32
C LEU A 182 -40.42 -25.43 21.63
N ALA A 183 -40.45 -25.79 20.35
CA ALA A 183 -39.25 -26.15 19.60
C ALA A 183 -38.18 -25.06 19.61
N THR A 184 -36.93 -25.52 19.64
CA THR A 184 -35.71 -24.72 19.62
C THR A 184 -34.88 -25.14 18.43
N PHE A 185 -34.19 -24.21 17.76
CA PHE A 185 -33.43 -24.53 16.56
C PHE A 185 -31.98 -24.08 16.68
N THR A 186 -31.06 -24.99 16.44
CA THR A 186 -29.61 -24.74 16.54
C THR A 186 -28.90 -24.78 15.19
N SER A 187 -29.63 -25.08 14.11
CA SER A 187 -29.10 -25.23 12.76
C SER A 187 -30.13 -24.91 11.68
N GLN A 188 -29.64 -24.63 10.46
CA GLN A 188 -30.50 -24.41 9.29
C GLN A 188 -31.35 -25.65 8.97
N ILE A 189 -30.81 -26.85 9.19
CA ILE A 189 -31.52 -28.11 8.93
C ILE A 189 -32.76 -28.20 9.83
N GLU A 190 -32.65 -27.87 11.12
CA GLU A 190 -33.80 -27.87 12.04
C GLU A 190 -34.83 -26.80 11.67
N ALA A 191 -34.39 -25.58 11.36
CA ALA A 191 -35.30 -24.50 10.97
C ALA A 191 -36.04 -24.80 9.66
N ASP A 192 -35.33 -25.33 8.65
CA ASP A 192 -35.94 -25.77 7.40
C ASP A 192 -36.90 -26.93 7.63
N PHE A 193 -36.52 -27.91 8.45
CA PHE A 193 -37.34 -29.07 8.75
C PHE A 193 -38.64 -28.67 9.46
N ALA A 194 -38.52 -27.92 10.56
CA ALA A 194 -39.64 -27.49 11.36
C ALA A 194 -40.52 -26.46 10.61
N GLY A 195 -39.91 -25.52 9.89
CA GLY A 195 -40.63 -24.55 9.06
C GLY A 195 -41.44 -25.19 7.93
N LYS A 196 -41.04 -26.37 7.43
CA LYS A 196 -41.82 -27.14 6.46
C LYS A 196 -43.04 -27.81 7.10
N GLN A 197 -43.02 -28.13 8.40
CA GLN A 197 -44.10 -28.87 9.08
C GLN A 197 -45.36 -28.07 9.38
N THR A 198 -45.29 -26.75 9.38
CA THR A 198 -46.32 -25.94 10.04
C THR A 198 -47.53 -25.61 9.18
N THR A 199 -47.55 -25.94 7.89
CA THR A 199 -48.58 -25.45 6.92
C THR A 199 -48.83 -23.92 7.00
N GLY A 200 -47.94 -23.16 7.66
CA GLY A 200 -48.26 -21.81 8.14
C GLY A 200 -47.55 -21.34 9.42
N ALA A 201 -47.92 -20.15 9.86
CA ALA A 201 -47.31 -19.40 10.96
C ALA A 201 -47.46 -20.04 12.37
N GLY A 202 -46.38 -20.28 13.13
CA GLY A 202 -46.44 -20.95 14.44
C GLY A 202 -45.37 -20.54 15.47
N TRP A 203 -45.70 -20.62 16.76
CA TRP A 203 -44.80 -20.25 17.86
C TRP A 203 -43.65 -21.23 18.06
N ILE A 204 -42.49 -20.69 18.45
CA ILE A 204 -41.26 -21.40 18.82
C ILE A 204 -40.72 -20.88 20.15
N GLY A 205 -39.74 -21.58 20.71
CA GLY A 205 -39.28 -21.43 22.10
C GLY A 205 -38.52 -20.16 22.47
N ALA A 206 -38.54 -19.12 21.63
CA ALA A 206 -37.67 -17.95 21.75
C ALA A 206 -38.40 -16.65 22.11
N THR A 207 -37.74 -15.82 22.90
CA THR A 207 -38.21 -14.50 23.35
C THR A 207 -37.06 -13.63 23.83
N ASP A 208 -37.20 -12.30 23.75
CA ASP A 208 -36.34 -11.31 24.39
C ASP A 208 -37.03 -10.51 25.50
N GLU A 209 -38.23 -10.91 25.95
CA GLU A 209 -39.02 -10.24 27.02
C GLU A 209 -38.21 -9.93 28.31
N GLN A 210 -37.18 -10.74 28.63
CA GLN A 210 -36.32 -10.47 29.79
C GLN A 210 -35.44 -9.22 29.59
N ARG A 211 -34.96 -9.00 28.37
CA ARG A 211 -34.09 -7.90 27.98
C ARG A 211 -34.23 -7.65 26.48
N GLU A 212 -34.91 -6.55 26.17
CA GLU A 212 -35.10 -5.99 24.83
C GLU A 212 -33.86 -6.10 23.94
N GLY A 213 -34.04 -6.65 22.74
CA GLY A 213 -33.00 -6.88 21.76
C GLY A 213 -32.01 -8.01 22.13
N VAL A 214 -32.27 -8.83 23.14
CA VAL A 214 -31.45 -10.02 23.48
C VAL A 214 -32.30 -11.27 23.43
N TRP A 215 -32.35 -11.87 22.24
CA TRP A 215 -33.15 -13.03 21.93
C TRP A 215 -32.49 -14.32 22.39
N LYS A 216 -33.26 -15.12 23.13
CA LYS A 216 -32.81 -16.39 23.70
C LYS A 216 -33.87 -17.47 23.59
N TRP A 217 -33.41 -18.71 23.53
CA TRP A 217 -34.26 -19.88 23.78
C TRP A 217 -34.62 -19.91 25.26
N VAL A 218 -35.89 -20.18 25.60
CA VAL A 218 -36.39 -20.25 26.99
C VAL A 218 -37.18 -21.52 27.29
N THR A 219 -37.11 -22.48 26.37
CA THR A 219 -37.66 -23.84 26.46
C THR A 219 -36.58 -24.83 26.04
N GLY A 220 -36.83 -26.12 26.26
CA GLY A 220 -35.94 -27.18 25.82
C GLY A 220 -34.57 -27.21 26.51
N PRO A 221 -33.68 -28.09 26.04
CA PRO A 221 -32.27 -28.17 26.44
C PRO A 221 -31.50 -26.85 26.25
N GLU A 222 -31.89 -26.04 25.27
CA GLU A 222 -31.25 -24.80 24.87
C GLU A 222 -31.64 -23.61 25.76
N ALA A 223 -32.56 -23.82 26.73
CA ALA A 223 -33.06 -22.76 27.60
C ALA A 223 -31.92 -21.94 28.25
N GLY A 224 -31.96 -20.62 28.04
CA GLY A 224 -30.94 -19.67 28.48
C GLY A 224 -29.91 -19.30 27.41
N THR A 225 -29.90 -19.99 26.26
CA THR A 225 -28.96 -19.72 25.17
C THR A 225 -29.40 -18.51 24.36
N VAL A 226 -28.54 -17.48 24.30
CA VAL A 226 -28.73 -16.30 23.44
C VAL A 226 -28.35 -16.67 22.01
N PHE A 227 -29.23 -16.41 21.05
CA PHE A 227 -28.96 -16.68 19.63
C PHE A 227 -28.96 -15.42 18.75
N TRP A 228 -29.48 -14.29 19.24
CA TRP A 228 -29.44 -13.03 18.51
C TRP A 228 -29.37 -11.80 19.45
N ASN A 229 -28.62 -10.78 19.04
CA ASN A 229 -28.54 -9.49 19.73
C ASN A 229 -28.79 -8.32 18.76
N GLY A 230 -29.70 -7.43 19.14
CA GLY A 230 -30.10 -6.24 18.38
C GLY A 230 -31.38 -6.44 17.58
N GLY A 231 -31.79 -5.39 16.86
CA GLY A 231 -32.91 -5.43 15.91
C GLY A 231 -32.51 -5.99 14.54
N PRO A 232 -33.03 -5.45 13.41
CA PRO A 232 -32.86 -6.07 12.09
C PRO A 232 -31.42 -6.13 11.56
N SER A 233 -30.55 -5.27 12.08
CA SER A 233 -29.10 -5.23 11.76
C SER A 233 -28.25 -5.83 12.87
N GLY A 234 -28.84 -6.69 13.69
CA GLY A 234 -28.21 -7.34 14.82
C GLY A 234 -27.13 -8.35 14.43
N SER A 235 -26.68 -9.11 15.44
CA SER A 235 -25.64 -10.12 15.29
C SER A 235 -26.07 -11.43 15.95
N SER A 236 -25.59 -12.53 15.39
CA SER A 236 -25.97 -13.90 15.77
C SER A 236 -24.80 -14.58 16.52
N PRO A 237 -24.82 -14.68 17.86
CA PRO A 237 -23.84 -15.49 18.58
C PRO A 237 -23.98 -16.99 18.30
N ASN A 238 -25.20 -17.44 18.04
CA ASN A 238 -25.56 -18.81 17.65
C ASN A 238 -26.49 -18.74 16.42
N PHE A 239 -26.95 -19.88 15.91
CA PHE A 239 -27.82 -19.92 14.74
C PHE A 239 -29.11 -19.11 14.92
N ALA A 240 -29.44 -18.27 13.93
CA ALA A 240 -30.69 -17.53 13.84
C ALA A 240 -31.18 -17.54 12.39
N PHE A 241 -32.50 -17.60 12.21
CA PHE A 241 -33.12 -17.59 10.88
C PHE A 241 -34.25 -16.55 10.79
N TRP A 242 -33.95 -15.32 11.21
CA TRP A 242 -34.86 -14.19 11.06
C TRP A 242 -35.19 -13.91 9.59
N ASN A 243 -36.42 -13.49 9.33
CA ASN A 243 -36.83 -13.02 8.02
C ASN A 243 -36.15 -11.69 7.68
N ARG A 244 -36.24 -11.26 6.43
CA ARG A 244 -35.63 -10.00 5.99
C ARG A 244 -36.28 -8.83 6.74
N GLY A 245 -35.47 -8.14 7.55
CA GLY A 245 -35.90 -6.97 8.29
C GLY A 245 -36.31 -7.27 9.73
N GLU A 246 -36.16 -8.50 10.19
CA GLU A 246 -36.53 -8.95 11.55
C GLU A 246 -35.28 -9.26 12.41
N PRO A 247 -35.38 -9.24 13.76
CA PRO A 247 -36.54 -8.80 14.54
C PRO A 247 -36.64 -7.27 14.55
N ASN A 248 -37.85 -6.72 14.39
CA ASN A 248 -38.06 -5.29 14.19
C ASN A 248 -38.68 -4.54 15.39
N ASP A 249 -39.13 -5.27 16.42
CA ASP A 249 -39.77 -4.79 17.65
C ASP A 249 -40.97 -3.85 17.41
N LEU A 250 -41.83 -4.17 16.45
CA LEU A 250 -42.97 -3.32 16.08
C LEU A 250 -44.14 -3.47 17.06
N ASP A 251 -44.26 -2.51 17.99
CA ASP A 251 -45.28 -2.51 19.05
C ASP A 251 -44.95 -3.46 20.25
N GLY A 252 -43.66 -3.69 20.55
CA GLY A 252 -43.24 -4.51 21.69
C GLY A 252 -43.32 -6.00 21.37
N GLU A 253 -42.63 -6.41 20.31
CA GLU A 253 -42.72 -7.76 19.76
C GLU A 253 -41.68 -8.69 20.40
N ASP A 254 -42.00 -9.23 21.58
CA ASP A 254 -41.00 -9.97 22.35
C ASP A 254 -40.90 -11.48 22.01
N TYR A 255 -41.65 -12.02 21.04
CA TYR A 255 -41.83 -13.48 20.88
C TYR A 255 -41.60 -13.98 19.46
N ALA A 256 -40.77 -15.01 19.32
CA ALA A 256 -40.36 -15.52 18.02
C ALA A 256 -41.41 -16.47 17.42
N HIS A 257 -41.63 -16.30 16.13
CA HIS A 257 -42.69 -16.94 15.38
C HIS A 257 -42.20 -17.33 14.00
N ILE A 258 -42.45 -18.55 13.55
CA ILE A 258 -42.17 -18.93 12.16
C ILE A 258 -43.17 -18.23 11.26
N THR A 259 -42.68 -17.55 10.22
CA THR A 259 -43.53 -16.79 9.31
C THR A 259 -44.44 -17.69 8.50
N ASP A 260 -45.57 -17.14 8.04
CA ASP A 260 -46.37 -17.83 7.04
C ASP A 260 -45.54 -18.05 5.75
N PRO A 261 -45.67 -19.19 5.04
CA PRO A 261 -44.93 -19.47 3.80
C PRO A 261 -45.07 -18.40 2.71
N MET A 262 -46.10 -17.54 2.77
CA MET A 262 -46.28 -16.41 1.86
C MET A 262 -45.47 -15.15 2.26
N VAL A 263 -44.76 -15.16 3.39
CA VAL A 263 -44.05 -14.00 3.95
C VAL A 263 -42.53 -14.24 3.93
N GLY A 264 -41.86 -13.52 3.03
CA GLY A 264 -40.41 -13.48 2.94
C GLY A 264 -39.78 -14.85 2.65
N VAL A 265 -38.79 -15.24 3.45
CA VAL A 265 -38.11 -16.54 3.31
C VAL A 265 -38.95 -17.62 4.02
N PRO A 266 -39.42 -18.68 3.34
CA PRO A 266 -40.19 -19.74 3.99
C PRO A 266 -39.43 -20.39 5.15
N GLY A 267 -40.11 -20.56 6.29
CA GLY A 267 -39.53 -21.14 7.50
C GLY A 267 -38.70 -20.17 8.36
N SER A 268 -38.44 -18.95 7.86
CA SER A 268 -37.78 -17.89 8.64
C SER A 268 -38.71 -17.30 9.69
N TRP A 269 -38.16 -16.48 10.59
CA TRP A 269 -38.86 -16.04 11.80
C TRP A 269 -39.23 -14.57 11.76
N ASN A 270 -40.35 -14.24 12.38
CA ASN A 270 -40.80 -12.91 12.77
C ASN A 270 -40.80 -12.83 14.29
N ASP A 271 -40.63 -11.64 14.83
CA ASP A 271 -41.01 -11.31 16.19
C ASP A 271 -42.48 -10.85 16.21
N LEU A 272 -43.23 -11.18 17.25
CA LEU A 272 -44.63 -10.76 17.42
C LEU A 272 -44.91 -10.51 18.92
N PRO A 273 -45.97 -9.74 19.27
CA PRO A 273 -46.42 -9.64 20.65
C PRO A 273 -46.96 -10.99 21.13
N ASN A 274 -47.14 -11.18 22.44
CA ASN A 274 -47.59 -12.46 23.00
C ASN A 274 -48.92 -12.99 22.39
N TRP A 275 -49.80 -12.12 21.91
CA TRP A 275 -51.07 -12.48 21.26
C TRP A 275 -50.97 -12.66 19.73
N GLY A 276 -49.80 -12.44 19.14
CA GLY A 276 -49.55 -12.49 17.70
C GLY A 276 -50.00 -11.25 16.93
N GLY A 277 -49.92 -11.29 15.60
CA GLY A 277 -50.31 -10.19 14.74
C GLY A 277 -51.80 -10.17 14.39
N THR A 278 -52.30 -9.02 13.91
CA THR A 278 -53.71 -8.80 13.56
C THR A 278 -54.09 -9.20 12.14
N SER A 279 -53.12 -9.24 11.22
CA SER A 279 -53.31 -9.72 9.85
C SER A 279 -53.29 -11.25 9.80
N ALA A 280 -54.07 -11.84 8.89
CA ALA A 280 -54.20 -13.30 8.76
C ALA A 280 -52.87 -14.05 8.56
N LEU A 281 -51.83 -13.38 8.06
CA LEU A 281 -50.48 -13.93 7.86
C LEU A 281 -49.65 -13.98 9.15
N TYR A 282 -49.97 -13.14 10.14
CA TYR A 282 -49.25 -13.03 11.42
C TYR A 282 -50.06 -13.53 12.61
N VAL A 283 -51.31 -13.95 12.39
CA VAL A 283 -52.08 -14.68 13.41
C VAL A 283 -51.43 -16.06 13.61
N PRO A 284 -51.02 -16.42 14.83
CA PRO A 284 -50.49 -17.75 15.13
C PRO A 284 -51.52 -18.82 14.75
N LYS A 285 -51.15 -19.74 13.86
CA LYS A 285 -51.99 -20.89 13.50
C LYS A 285 -51.83 -22.04 14.49
N GLY A 286 -50.80 -21.99 15.32
CA GLY A 286 -50.45 -23.03 16.27
C GLY A 286 -49.04 -22.84 16.82
N TYR A 287 -48.42 -23.94 17.22
CA TYR A 287 -47.06 -23.96 17.75
C TYR A 287 -46.36 -25.28 17.41
N ILE A 288 -45.02 -25.28 17.41
CA ILE A 288 -44.24 -26.50 17.23
C ILE A 288 -43.80 -27.02 18.59
N VAL A 289 -44.09 -28.29 18.83
CA VAL A 289 -43.58 -29.05 19.98
C VAL A 289 -42.41 -29.89 19.52
N GLU A 290 -41.31 -29.79 20.24
CA GLU A 290 -40.16 -30.67 20.10
C GLU A 290 -40.13 -31.67 21.26
N TYR A 291 -39.83 -32.93 20.93
CA TYR A 291 -39.67 -34.03 21.87
C TYR A 291 -38.29 -34.66 21.70
N GLY A 292 -37.46 -34.48 22.71
CA GLY A 292 -36.11 -35.03 22.75
C GLY A 292 -35.18 -34.13 23.53
N VAL A 293 -34.47 -34.67 24.50
CA VAL A 293 -33.41 -33.95 25.21
C VAL A 293 -32.13 -34.78 25.20
N PRO A 294 -30.94 -34.15 25.31
CA PRO A 294 -29.69 -34.88 25.45
C PRO A 294 -29.76 -35.91 26.58
N GLY A 295 -29.56 -37.18 26.25
CA GLY A 295 -29.61 -38.29 27.20
C GLY A 295 -30.93 -39.07 27.25
N ASP A 296 -31.95 -38.67 26.48
CA ASP A 296 -33.16 -39.48 26.34
C ASP A 296 -32.83 -40.89 25.80
N PRO A 297 -33.52 -41.94 26.29
CA PRO A 297 -33.42 -43.26 25.70
C PRO A 297 -33.76 -43.24 24.20
N PRO A 298 -33.07 -44.04 23.36
CA PRO A 298 -33.42 -44.19 21.96
C PRO A 298 -34.87 -44.67 21.81
N LEU A 299 -35.68 -43.94 21.03
CA LEU A 299 -36.99 -44.40 20.61
C LEU A 299 -36.83 -45.13 19.29
N GLN A 300 -37.09 -46.43 19.28
CA GLN A 300 -37.00 -47.26 18.07
C GLN A 300 -38.30 -47.24 17.25
N ILE A 301 -39.14 -46.23 17.41
CA ILE A 301 -40.40 -46.05 16.65
C ILE A 301 -40.17 -45.38 15.29
N SER A 302 -38.91 -45.04 15.00
CA SER A 302 -38.48 -44.39 13.77
C SER A 302 -37.17 -44.99 13.29
N ALA A 303 -36.98 -44.97 11.98
CA ALA A 303 -35.70 -45.23 11.34
C ALA A 303 -35.40 -44.13 10.32
N SER A 304 -34.18 -44.15 9.78
CA SER A 304 -33.79 -43.23 8.73
C SER A 304 -32.81 -43.86 7.76
N THR A 305 -32.92 -43.45 6.51
CA THR A 305 -31.96 -43.74 5.45
C THR A 305 -31.59 -42.45 4.75
N LYS A 306 -30.53 -42.49 3.94
CA LYS A 306 -30.13 -41.33 3.16
C LYS A 306 -29.76 -41.71 1.75
N ILE A 307 -29.96 -40.78 0.84
CA ILE A 307 -29.31 -40.81 -0.45
C ILE A 307 -28.33 -39.65 -0.59
N TYR A 308 -27.19 -39.92 -1.20
CA TYR A 308 -26.15 -38.91 -1.37
C TYR A 308 -25.52 -38.97 -2.77
N MET A 309 -24.91 -37.88 -3.18
CA MET A 309 -24.17 -37.76 -4.43
C MET A 309 -22.68 -37.60 -4.07
N PRO A 310 -21.76 -38.33 -4.72
CA PRO A 310 -20.35 -38.24 -4.39
C PRO A 310 -19.78 -36.89 -4.86
N GLU A 311 -18.74 -36.42 -4.17
CA GLU A 311 -18.11 -35.11 -4.41
C GLU A 311 -16.58 -35.27 -4.43
N ILE A 312 -15.87 -34.39 -5.15
CA ILE A 312 -14.39 -34.36 -5.13
C ILE A 312 -13.98 -33.52 -3.93
N GLU A 313 -13.40 -34.17 -2.91
CA GLU A 313 -13.01 -33.54 -1.65
C GLU A 313 -11.71 -32.73 -1.76
N GLN A 314 -10.78 -33.19 -2.61
CA GLN A 314 -9.46 -32.57 -2.76
C GLN A 314 -8.93 -32.71 -4.18
N THR A 315 -8.21 -31.68 -4.65
CA THR A 315 -7.40 -31.74 -5.87
C THR A 315 -5.99 -31.20 -5.61
N ALA A 316 -5.01 -31.67 -6.39
CA ALA A 316 -3.65 -31.14 -6.36
C ALA A 316 -3.15 -30.81 -7.77
N ALA A 317 -2.74 -29.55 -7.93
CA ALA A 317 -2.05 -29.06 -9.12
C ALA A 317 -0.54 -29.34 -9.02
N THR A 318 0.11 -29.45 -10.17
CA THR A 318 1.57 -29.60 -10.26
C THR A 318 2.17 -28.50 -11.12
N VAL A 319 3.30 -27.96 -10.67
CA VAL A 319 4.09 -26.95 -11.39
C VAL A 319 5.26 -27.64 -12.09
N ILE A 320 5.45 -27.36 -13.38
CA ILE A 320 6.61 -27.80 -14.17
C ILE A 320 7.30 -26.61 -14.83
N CYS A 321 8.54 -26.82 -15.27
CA CYS A 321 9.42 -25.77 -15.79
C CYS A 321 9.63 -25.95 -17.28
N GLU A 322 9.25 -24.95 -18.08
CA GLU A 322 9.24 -24.90 -19.55
C GLU A 322 8.37 -25.95 -20.25
N SER A 323 8.69 -27.22 -20.04
CA SER A 323 7.95 -28.32 -20.63
C SER A 323 8.17 -29.62 -19.87
N GLY A 324 7.19 -30.52 -19.96
CA GLY A 324 7.27 -31.82 -19.32
C GLY A 324 5.89 -32.38 -19.03
N THR A 325 5.86 -33.47 -18.25
CA THR A 325 4.63 -34.07 -17.75
C THR A 325 4.39 -33.62 -16.31
N ALA A 326 3.13 -33.35 -15.96
CA ALA A 326 2.71 -33.05 -14.60
C ALA A 326 1.92 -34.23 -14.03
N THR A 327 2.04 -34.52 -12.74
CA THR A 327 1.18 -35.50 -12.06
C THR A 327 0.15 -34.74 -11.23
N LEU A 328 -1.11 -34.82 -11.63
CA LEU A 328 -2.26 -34.23 -10.95
C LEU A 328 -2.92 -35.28 -10.05
N SER A 329 -3.63 -34.83 -9.01
CA SER A 329 -4.44 -35.74 -8.19
C SER A 329 -5.82 -35.19 -7.90
N ALA A 330 -6.79 -36.08 -7.72
CA ALA A 330 -8.12 -35.78 -7.23
C ALA A 330 -8.60 -36.92 -6.30
N THR A 331 -9.22 -36.55 -5.18
CA THR A 331 -9.73 -37.48 -4.17
C THR A 331 -11.25 -37.36 -4.11
N PRO A 332 -12.01 -38.41 -4.47
CA PRO A 332 -13.46 -38.42 -4.34
C PRO A 332 -13.90 -38.91 -2.96
N SER A 333 -15.10 -38.50 -2.52
CA SER A 333 -15.74 -39.03 -1.30
C SER A 333 -16.19 -40.49 -1.48
N ASP A 334 -16.47 -40.91 -2.72
CA ASP A 334 -16.79 -42.29 -3.09
C ASP A 334 -16.49 -42.52 -4.59
N GLY A 335 -16.24 -43.77 -4.98
CA GLY A 335 -15.97 -44.16 -6.36
C GLY A 335 -14.57 -43.86 -6.91
N THR A 336 -14.49 -43.76 -8.24
CA THR A 336 -13.24 -43.57 -8.99
C THR A 336 -13.23 -42.22 -9.69
N ILE A 337 -12.03 -41.70 -10.00
CA ILE A 337 -11.87 -40.48 -10.77
C ILE A 337 -11.70 -40.80 -12.25
N GLU A 338 -12.37 -40.04 -13.10
CA GLU A 338 -12.15 -39.98 -14.54
C GLU A 338 -11.61 -38.60 -14.93
N TRP A 339 -10.51 -38.58 -15.68
CA TRP A 339 -9.84 -37.35 -16.12
C TRP A 339 -10.17 -37.02 -17.57
N TYR A 340 -10.39 -35.75 -17.86
CA TYR A 340 -10.81 -35.26 -19.17
C TYR A 340 -10.05 -34.01 -19.62
N ASP A 341 -10.01 -33.77 -20.92
CA ASP A 341 -9.40 -32.59 -21.57
C ASP A 341 -10.36 -31.39 -21.74
N SER A 342 -11.60 -31.50 -21.28
CA SER A 342 -12.64 -30.48 -21.46
C SER A 342 -13.60 -30.44 -20.26
N PRO A 343 -14.20 -29.29 -19.90
CA PRO A 343 -15.20 -29.22 -18.83
C PRO A 343 -16.50 -29.97 -19.16
N THR A 344 -16.82 -30.11 -20.45
CA THR A 344 -17.96 -30.91 -20.96
C THR A 344 -17.55 -31.67 -22.22
N GLY A 345 -18.04 -32.90 -22.43
CA GLY A 345 -17.64 -33.74 -23.57
C GLY A 345 -16.17 -34.17 -23.48
N GLY A 346 -15.37 -33.93 -24.52
CA GLY A 346 -13.92 -34.22 -24.52
C GLY A 346 -13.55 -35.71 -24.52
N ASN A 347 -12.24 -35.97 -24.44
CA ASN A 347 -11.68 -37.32 -24.37
C ASN A 347 -11.41 -37.74 -22.92
N LEU A 348 -11.68 -39.01 -22.60
CA LEU A 348 -11.24 -39.62 -21.35
C LEU A 348 -9.73 -39.88 -21.41
N LEU A 349 -8.99 -39.37 -20.44
CA LEU A 349 -7.52 -39.38 -20.37
C LEU A 349 -6.97 -40.38 -19.35
N GLY A 350 -7.72 -40.70 -18.30
CA GLY A 350 -7.31 -41.60 -17.23
C GLY A 350 -8.43 -41.88 -16.23
N THR A 351 -8.31 -42.94 -15.45
CA THR A 351 -9.35 -43.43 -14.53
C THR A 351 -8.84 -43.70 -13.11
N ASP A 352 -7.71 -43.11 -12.73
CA ASP A 352 -7.05 -43.31 -11.44
C ASP A 352 -7.04 -41.99 -10.64
N PHE A 353 -6.82 -42.06 -9.33
CA PHE A 353 -6.72 -40.88 -8.46
C PHE A 353 -5.57 -39.95 -8.86
N LEU A 354 -4.52 -40.52 -9.46
CA LEU A 354 -3.40 -39.80 -10.05
C LEU A 354 -3.51 -39.78 -11.57
N PHE A 355 -3.24 -38.63 -12.17
CA PHE A 355 -3.17 -38.49 -13.62
C PHE A 355 -1.86 -37.85 -14.03
N THR A 356 -1.08 -38.53 -14.87
CA THR A 356 0.12 -37.95 -15.48
C THR A 356 -0.24 -37.40 -16.85
N THR A 357 -0.08 -36.10 -17.03
CA THR A 357 -0.39 -35.42 -18.29
C THR A 357 0.54 -35.88 -19.41
N PRO A 358 0.15 -35.74 -20.70
CA PRO A 358 1.11 -35.66 -21.80
C PRO A 358 2.12 -34.53 -21.57
N THR A 359 3.18 -34.51 -22.38
CA THR A 359 4.13 -33.39 -22.36
C THR A 359 3.42 -32.10 -22.77
N ILE A 360 3.41 -31.11 -21.88
CA ILE A 360 2.81 -29.79 -22.10
C ILE A 360 3.91 -28.72 -22.12
N THR A 361 3.69 -27.65 -22.89
CA THR A 361 4.59 -26.48 -22.99
C THR A 361 3.93 -25.18 -22.52
N THR A 362 2.65 -25.23 -22.16
CA THR A 362 1.85 -24.12 -21.65
C THR A 362 0.97 -24.64 -20.52
N THR A 363 0.62 -23.77 -19.56
CA THR A 363 -0.33 -24.11 -18.51
C THR A 363 -1.61 -24.66 -19.12
N THR A 364 -2.00 -25.86 -18.70
CA THR A 364 -3.11 -26.61 -19.29
C THR A 364 -4.04 -27.08 -18.16
N THR A 365 -5.34 -26.88 -18.34
CA THR A 365 -6.36 -27.30 -17.39
C THR A 365 -6.92 -28.66 -17.79
N TYR A 366 -6.96 -29.58 -16.83
CA TYR A 366 -7.60 -30.89 -16.94
C TYR A 366 -8.80 -30.94 -16.00
N TYR A 367 -9.68 -31.91 -16.21
CA TYR A 367 -10.97 -31.95 -15.53
C TYR A 367 -11.20 -33.32 -14.92
N ALA A 368 -11.38 -33.37 -13.60
CA ALA A 368 -11.68 -34.59 -12.86
C ALA A 368 -13.20 -34.72 -12.68
N ALA A 369 -13.73 -35.92 -12.92
CA ALA A 369 -15.12 -36.29 -12.68
C ALA A 369 -15.16 -37.57 -11.83
N ILE A 370 -16.26 -37.80 -11.13
CA ILE A 370 -16.46 -39.04 -10.39
C ILE A 370 -17.25 -40.02 -11.26
N ASN A 371 -16.74 -41.24 -11.34
CA ASN A 371 -17.48 -42.38 -11.88
C ASN A 371 -17.69 -43.41 -10.77
N TYR A 372 -18.96 -43.72 -10.51
CA TYR A 372 -19.38 -44.80 -9.64
C TYR A 372 -20.49 -45.62 -10.31
N GLY A 373 -20.19 -46.86 -10.69
CA GLY A 373 -21.19 -47.79 -11.21
C GLY A 373 -21.90 -47.34 -12.50
N GLY A 374 -21.30 -46.46 -13.31
CA GLY A 374 -21.89 -45.91 -14.54
C GLY A 374 -22.73 -44.65 -14.32
N CYS A 375 -22.81 -44.15 -13.09
CA CYS A 375 -23.33 -42.82 -12.80
C CYS A 375 -22.21 -41.80 -12.91
N ASN A 376 -22.17 -41.09 -14.04
CA ASN A 376 -21.29 -39.95 -14.23
C ASN A 376 -21.94 -38.74 -13.55
N SER A 377 -21.60 -38.55 -12.29
CA SER A 377 -22.17 -37.49 -11.47
C SER A 377 -21.44 -36.18 -11.77
N PHE A 378 -22.15 -35.24 -12.38
CA PHE A 378 -21.92 -33.78 -12.30
C PHE A 378 -20.73 -33.15 -13.02
N GLU A 379 -20.76 -31.81 -12.91
CA GLU A 379 -19.81 -30.82 -13.41
C GLU A 379 -18.38 -31.21 -13.02
N ARG A 380 -17.50 -31.25 -14.02
CA ARG A 380 -16.12 -31.68 -13.81
C ARG A 380 -15.35 -30.61 -13.06
N VAL A 381 -14.53 -31.02 -12.09
CA VAL A 381 -13.67 -30.12 -11.32
C VAL A 381 -12.39 -29.85 -12.09
N ALA A 382 -12.08 -28.58 -12.33
CA ALA A 382 -10.85 -28.17 -13.00
C ALA A 382 -9.62 -28.36 -12.10
N VAL A 383 -8.55 -28.92 -12.66
CA VAL A 383 -7.23 -29.09 -12.02
C VAL A 383 -6.16 -28.64 -13.00
N GLU A 384 -5.33 -27.67 -12.60
CA GLU A 384 -4.33 -27.08 -13.49
C GLU A 384 -2.98 -27.78 -13.40
N ALA A 385 -2.38 -28.02 -14.56
CA ALA A 385 -0.95 -28.29 -14.70
C ALA A 385 -0.25 -27.00 -15.13
N VAL A 386 0.50 -26.39 -14.21
CA VAL A 386 1.06 -25.04 -14.39
C VAL A 386 2.45 -25.14 -15.01
N VAL A 387 2.67 -24.46 -16.14
CA VAL A 387 3.98 -24.38 -16.80
C VAL A 387 4.57 -22.99 -16.56
N LYS A 388 5.72 -22.94 -15.88
CA LYS A 388 6.48 -21.70 -15.65
C LYS A 388 7.72 -21.64 -16.54
N PRO A 389 8.11 -20.45 -17.03
CA PRO A 389 9.41 -20.31 -17.70
C PRO A 389 10.56 -20.54 -16.70
N ARG A 390 11.71 -21.01 -17.17
CA ARG A 390 12.92 -21.08 -16.32
C ARG A 390 13.38 -19.67 -15.95
N PRO A 391 13.83 -19.46 -14.70
CA PRO A 391 14.37 -18.18 -14.32
C PRO A 391 15.74 -17.94 -14.97
N THR A 392 16.10 -16.67 -15.12
CA THR A 392 17.33 -16.20 -15.76
C THR A 392 17.92 -15.04 -14.96
N ILE A 393 19.20 -14.71 -15.18
CA ILE A 393 19.79 -13.47 -14.68
C ILE A 393 19.44 -12.33 -15.64
N VAL A 394 18.74 -11.32 -15.14
CA VAL A 394 18.32 -10.13 -15.90
C VAL A 394 19.44 -9.09 -15.95
N SER A 395 20.18 -8.93 -14.85
CA SER A 395 21.29 -7.99 -14.74
C SER A 395 22.35 -8.53 -13.79
N GLY A 396 23.61 -8.26 -14.09
CA GLY A 396 24.77 -8.72 -13.32
C GLY A 396 26.05 -8.29 -14.03
N PRO A 397 26.34 -6.98 -14.10
CA PRO A 397 27.49 -6.49 -14.84
C PRO A 397 28.79 -6.95 -14.19
N ASP A 398 29.80 -7.18 -15.03
CA ASP A 398 31.18 -7.36 -14.56
C ASP A 398 31.63 -6.13 -13.75
N VAL A 399 32.40 -6.35 -12.69
CA VAL A 399 32.90 -5.29 -11.80
C VAL A 399 34.39 -5.12 -12.01
N GLN A 400 34.83 -3.89 -12.30
CA GLN A 400 36.25 -3.53 -12.39
C GLN A 400 36.76 -2.93 -11.08
N PHE A 401 37.93 -3.36 -10.63
CA PHE A 401 38.55 -2.89 -9.39
C PHE A 401 40.07 -3.15 -9.39
N CYS A 402 40.80 -2.56 -8.44
CA CYS A 402 42.27 -2.58 -8.41
C CYS A 402 42.89 -3.86 -7.82
N GLY A 403 42.10 -4.65 -7.09
CA GLY A 403 42.54 -5.79 -6.28
C GLY A 403 41.90 -5.80 -4.89
N GLY A 404 41.98 -6.93 -4.21
CA GLY A 404 41.36 -7.13 -2.89
C GLY A 404 39.95 -7.72 -2.99
N PRO A 405 39.07 -7.50 -2.01
CA PRO A 405 37.72 -8.02 -2.02
C PRO A 405 36.79 -7.06 -2.75
N THR A 406 35.87 -7.59 -3.55
CA THR A 406 34.86 -6.78 -4.24
C THR A 406 33.47 -7.41 -4.08
N GLN A 407 32.42 -6.61 -4.29
CA GLN A 407 31.05 -7.08 -4.20
C GLN A 407 30.43 -7.22 -5.59
N LEU A 408 30.08 -8.45 -5.94
CA LEU A 408 29.32 -8.76 -7.15
C LEU A 408 27.83 -8.75 -6.81
N ARG A 409 27.01 -8.22 -7.72
CA ARG A 409 25.55 -8.13 -7.57
C ARG A 409 24.86 -8.58 -8.83
N ALA A 410 23.74 -9.29 -8.68
CA ALA A 410 22.92 -9.71 -9.79
C ALA A 410 21.44 -9.70 -9.44
N VAL A 411 20.62 -9.59 -10.47
CA VAL A 411 19.15 -9.50 -10.41
C VAL A 411 18.59 -10.68 -11.20
N PRO A 412 17.88 -11.63 -10.56
CA PRO A 412 17.22 -12.71 -11.26
C PRO A 412 15.84 -12.28 -11.77
N SER A 413 15.30 -12.98 -12.77
CA SER A 413 13.92 -12.77 -13.25
C SER A 413 12.87 -13.26 -12.26
N ALA A 414 13.20 -14.31 -11.49
CA ALA A 414 12.42 -14.84 -10.37
C ALA A 414 13.33 -15.67 -9.45
N GLY A 415 12.84 -16.05 -8.26
CA GLY A 415 13.56 -16.95 -7.36
C GLY A 415 14.82 -16.36 -6.71
N ILE A 416 15.73 -17.27 -6.30
CA ILE A 416 16.96 -16.97 -5.56
C ILE A 416 18.20 -17.37 -6.37
N ILE A 417 19.31 -16.64 -6.15
CA ILE A 417 20.59 -16.88 -6.84
C ILE A 417 21.52 -17.70 -5.96
N TYR A 418 22.12 -18.73 -6.55
CA TYR A 418 23.21 -19.53 -6.00
C TYR A 418 24.50 -19.18 -6.75
N TRP A 419 25.56 -18.89 -6.01
CA TRP A 419 26.86 -18.50 -6.56
C TRP A 419 27.82 -19.68 -6.54
N TYR A 420 28.57 -19.88 -7.62
CA TYR A 420 29.52 -20.98 -7.77
C TYR A 420 30.87 -20.49 -8.28
N ASP A 421 31.93 -21.22 -7.95
CA ASP A 421 33.31 -21.01 -8.41
C ASP A 421 33.58 -21.58 -9.81
N SER A 422 32.72 -22.48 -10.31
CA SER A 422 32.83 -23.05 -11.65
C SER A 422 31.47 -23.43 -12.25
N PRO A 423 31.40 -23.70 -13.57
CA PRO A 423 30.17 -24.15 -14.22
C PRO A 423 29.64 -25.50 -13.69
N THR A 424 30.52 -26.32 -13.11
CA THR A 424 30.23 -27.72 -12.74
C THR A 424 30.26 -27.99 -11.23
N SER A 425 30.58 -26.98 -10.42
CA SER A 425 30.62 -27.11 -8.96
C SER A 425 29.26 -27.51 -8.38
N THR A 426 29.24 -28.44 -7.44
CA THR A 426 27.99 -28.94 -6.81
C THR A 426 27.67 -28.23 -5.50
N THR A 427 28.59 -27.41 -4.98
CA THR A 427 28.42 -26.69 -3.71
C THR A 427 28.44 -25.19 -3.95
N PRO A 428 27.38 -24.45 -3.59
CA PRO A 428 27.36 -23.01 -3.74
C PRO A 428 28.32 -22.32 -2.75
N LEU A 429 29.00 -21.28 -3.21
CA LEU A 429 29.80 -20.37 -2.39
C LEU A 429 28.92 -19.55 -1.46
N THR A 430 27.78 -19.07 -1.96
CA THR A 430 26.78 -18.34 -1.20
C THR A 430 25.42 -18.36 -1.90
N ILE A 431 24.39 -17.92 -1.19
CA ILE A 431 23.01 -17.76 -1.69
C ILE A 431 22.57 -16.32 -1.43
N GLY A 432 22.03 -15.66 -2.45
CA GLY A 432 21.52 -14.29 -2.34
C GLY A 432 21.86 -13.42 -3.54
N ARG A 433 21.41 -12.16 -3.52
CA ARG A 433 21.59 -11.21 -4.65
C ARG A 433 22.98 -10.59 -4.75
N ALA A 434 23.84 -10.82 -3.76
CA ALA A 434 25.18 -10.28 -3.72
C ALA A 434 26.15 -11.33 -3.17
N TYR A 435 27.38 -11.27 -3.66
CA TYR A 435 28.50 -12.07 -3.18
C TYR A 435 29.73 -11.16 -3.02
N THR A 436 30.31 -11.17 -1.82
CA THR A 436 31.59 -10.52 -1.56
C THR A 436 32.69 -11.53 -1.81
N THR A 437 33.57 -11.25 -2.78
CA THR A 437 34.70 -12.12 -3.10
C THR A 437 35.71 -12.14 -1.95
N PRO A 438 36.51 -13.21 -1.82
CA PRO A 438 37.80 -13.14 -1.13
C PRO A 438 38.72 -12.10 -1.76
N ASP A 439 39.86 -11.85 -1.12
CA ASP A 439 40.95 -11.07 -1.72
C ASP A 439 41.43 -11.76 -2.99
N ILE A 440 41.18 -11.12 -4.14
CA ILE A 440 41.62 -11.60 -5.44
C ILE A 440 42.58 -10.60 -6.09
N GLN A 441 43.61 -11.16 -6.72
CA GLN A 441 44.69 -10.39 -7.38
C GLN A 441 44.70 -10.56 -8.89
N ASP A 442 43.87 -11.48 -9.41
CA ASP A 442 43.69 -11.79 -10.82
C ASP A 442 42.20 -11.77 -11.17
N THR A 443 41.90 -11.48 -12.44
CA THR A 443 40.50 -11.48 -12.93
C THR A 443 39.88 -12.86 -12.74
N THR A 444 38.80 -12.91 -11.96
CA THR A 444 38.15 -14.17 -11.57
C THR A 444 36.70 -14.20 -12.09
N THR A 445 36.27 -15.35 -12.60
CA THR A 445 34.89 -15.55 -13.09
C THR A 445 34.11 -16.40 -12.10
N TYR A 446 32.91 -15.97 -11.75
CA TYR A 446 31.95 -16.70 -10.92
C TYR A 446 30.71 -17.04 -11.75
N TYR A 447 29.94 -18.03 -11.30
CA TYR A 447 28.82 -18.59 -12.05
C TYR A 447 27.54 -18.57 -11.22
N LEU A 448 26.45 -18.08 -11.81
CA LEU A 448 25.18 -17.86 -11.13
C LEU A 448 24.14 -18.84 -11.65
N GLU A 449 23.49 -19.54 -10.73
CA GLU A 449 22.33 -20.39 -10.99
C GLU A 449 21.12 -19.77 -10.30
N VAL A 450 19.98 -19.74 -10.99
CA VAL A 450 18.75 -19.22 -10.40
C VAL A 450 17.80 -20.37 -10.16
N ASN A 451 17.19 -20.41 -8.97
CA ASN A 451 16.19 -21.41 -8.61
C ASN A 451 14.92 -20.70 -8.11
N ASP A 452 13.82 -20.90 -8.84
CA ASP A 452 12.47 -20.50 -8.43
C ASP A 452 11.64 -21.75 -8.11
N ASN A 453 11.60 -22.14 -6.84
CA ASN A 453 10.79 -23.26 -6.33
C ASN A 453 10.96 -24.58 -7.11
N GLY A 454 12.19 -24.93 -7.47
CA GLY A 454 12.52 -26.15 -8.24
C GLY A 454 12.71 -25.90 -9.75
N CYS A 455 12.28 -24.75 -10.26
CA CYS A 455 12.64 -24.31 -11.61
C CYS A 455 14.02 -23.69 -11.61
N ILE A 456 15.01 -24.48 -12.00
CA ILE A 456 16.41 -24.08 -12.09
C ILE A 456 16.71 -23.53 -13.48
N SER A 457 17.53 -22.48 -13.57
CA SER A 457 18.05 -21.95 -14.83
C SER A 457 18.74 -23.04 -15.66
N SER A 458 18.59 -23.01 -16.97
CA SER A 458 19.10 -24.06 -17.87
C SER A 458 20.63 -24.13 -17.90
N THR A 459 21.30 -23.00 -17.70
CA THR A 459 22.76 -22.86 -17.61
C THR A 459 23.11 -21.87 -16.52
N ARG A 460 24.36 -21.90 -16.05
CA ARG A 460 24.86 -20.87 -15.13
C ARG A 460 25.35 -19.66 -15.91
N THR A 461 24.95 -18.47 -15.49
CA THR A 461 25.41 -17.21 -16.09
C THR A 461 26.75 -16.79 -15.50
N PRO A 462 27.80 -16.52 -16.30
CA PRO A 462 29.07 -16.03 -15.79
C PRO A 462 28.99 -14.55 -15.40
N ILE A 463 29.71 -14.16 -14.35
CA ILE A 463 29.99 -12.77 -13.98
C ILE A 463 31.47 -12.65 -13.61
N ARG A 464 32.13 -11.56 -13.98
CA ARG A 464 33.57 -11.39 -13.77
C ARG A 464 33.87 -10.28 -12.76
N ALA A 465 34.75 -10.59 -11.83
CA ALA A 465 35.49 -9.61 -11.05
C ALA A 465 36.79 -9.33 -11.82
N VAL A 466 36.83 -8.21 -12.54
CA VAL A 466 37.91 -7.83 -13.45
C VAL A 466 38.92 -6.95 -12.73
N ILE A 467 40.17 -7.41 -12.70
CA ILE A 467 41.28 -6.62 -12.17
C ILE A 467 41.74 -5.64 -13.24
N ASN A 468 41.68 -4.34 -12.92
CA ASN A 468 42.25 -3.27 -13.71
C ASN A 468 43.11 -2.39 -12.80
N ARG A 469 44.43 -2.37 -13.06
CA ARG A 469 45.45 -1.64 -12.28
C ARG A 469 45.94 -0.37 -12.98
N GLU A 470 45.17 0.17 -13.91
CA GLU A 470 45.49 1.45 -14.52
C GLU A 470 45.51 2.55 -13.46
N ILE A 471 46.70 3.16 -13.29
CA ILE A 471 46.90 4.32 -12.42
C ILE A 471 46.63 5.56 -13.26
N PRO A 472 45.74 6.46 -12.84
CA PRO A 472 45.45 7.68 -13.58
C PRO A 472 46.67 8.58 -13.77
N GLU A 473 46.85 9.08 -14.99
CA GLU A 473 47.89 10.03 -15.36
C GLU A 473 47.26 11.34 -15.87
N PHE A 474 47.59 12.45 -15.21
CA PHE A 474 47.12 13.80 -15.54
C PHE A 474 48.16 14.82 -15.09
N GLU A 475 48.04 16.08 -15.49
CA GLU A 475 48.91 17.20 -15.11
C GLU A 475 48.18 18.21 -14.19
N MET A 476 48.94 18.91 -13.36
CA MET A 476 48.44 19.95 -12.46
C MET A 476 49.49 21.06 -12.34
N GLU A 477 49.08 22.31 -12.52
CA GLU A 477 49.94 23.46 -12.28
C GLU A 477 50.16 23.63 -10.77
N SER A 478 51.34 24.09 -10.37
CA SER A 478 51.70 24.18 -8.95
C SER A 478 51.21 25.47 -8.28
N ASN A 479 50.92 26.52 -9.05
CA ASN A 479 50.60 27.85 -8.52
C ASN A 479 49.51 28.52 -9.34
N PHE A 480 48.56 29.12 -8.63
CA PHE A 480 47.46 29.88 -9.22
C PHE A 480 47.27 31.21 -8.49
N LEU A 481 46.82 32.23 -9.23
CA LEU A 481 46.54 33.55 -8.69
C LEU A 481 45.04 33.84 -8.66
N LEU A 482 44.53 34.20 -7.49
CA LEU A 482 43.17 34.70 -7.29
C LEU A 482 43.19 36.23 -7.18
N CYS A 483 42.57 36.92 -8.13
CA CYS A 483 42.37 38.36 -8.01
C CYS A 483 41.16 38.67 -7.12
N ASP A 484 41.37 39.46 -6.07
CA ASP A 484 40.38 39.76 -5.04
C ASP A 484 39.08 40.37 -5.60
N ASP A 485 39.21 41.19 -6.65
CA ASP A 485 38.08 41.85 -7.33
C ASP A 485 37.27 40.89 -8.22
N ILE A 486 37.86 39.78 -8.67
CA ILE A 486 37.16 38.70 -9.38
C ILE A 486 36.49 37.75 -8.38
N GLY A 487 37.11 37.53 -7.21
CA GLY A 487 36.54 36.77 -6.09
C GLY A 487 36.36 35.26 -6.31
N SER A 488 36.76 34.73 -7.47
CA SER A 488 36.83 33.29 -7.71
C SER A 488 37.77 32.92 -8.85
N LEU A 489 38.30 31.70 -8.79
CA LEU A 489 39.14 31.08 -9.82
C LEU A 489 38.69 29.66 -10.10
N ASP A 490 38.65 29.31 -11.38
CA ASP A 490 38.25 28.02 -11.89
C ASP A 490 39.48 27.18 -12.24
N ILE A 491 39.66 26.03 -11.58
CA ILE A 491 40.84 25.15 -11.74
C ILE A 491 40.40 23.77 -12.22
N SER A 492 41.11 23.22 -13.20
CA SER A 492 40.86 21.88 -13.74
C SER A 492 42.15 21.07 -13.88
N ALA A 493 42.03 19.75 -13.78
CA ALA A 493 43.10 18.84 -14.16
C ALA A 493 43.44 18.99 -15.65
N GLN A 494 44.72 18.93 -16.01
CA GLN A 494 45.20 19.14 -17.38
C GLN A 494 45.67 17.81 -18.00
N ASN A 495 45.57 17.71 -19.33
CA ASN A 495 46.09 16.59 -20.12
C ASN A 495 45.80 15.17 -19.56
N PRO A 496 44.55 14.83 -19.18
CA PRO A 496 44.25 13.51 -18.66
C PRO A 496 44.37 12.42 -19.75
N MET A 497 45.07 11.33 -19.44
CA MET A 497 45.25 10.19 -20.35
C MET A 497 44.05 9.23 -20.41
N GLY A 498 42.98 9.53 -19.68
CA GLY A 498 41.76 8.73 -19.64
C GLY A 498 40.61 9.45 -18.95
N ASN A 499 39.47 8.76 -18.84
CA ASN A 499 38.32 9.28 -18.11
C ASN A 499 38.46 8.90 -16.64
N TYR A 500 38.77 9.89 -15.81
CA TYR A 500 39.01 9.73 -14.38
C TYR A 500 38.00 10.51 -13.56
N ARG A 501 37.66 10.01 -12.38
CA ARG A 501 37.00 10.81 -11.34
C ARG A 501 38.06 11.55 -10.54
N TYR A 502 37.78 12.76 -10.08
CA TYR A 502 38.73 13.57 -9.32
C TYR A 502 38.15 13.94 -7.96
N GLU A 503 38.99 13.82 -6.95
CA GLU A 503 38.70 14.25 -5.59
C GLU A 503 39.63 15.40 -5.24
N TRP A 504 39.05 16.56 -4.97
CA TRP A 504 39.75 17.80 -4.67
C TRP A 504 39.67 18.10 -3.19
N ARG A 505 40.77 18.55 -2.60
CA ARG A 505 40.87 18.81 -1.17
C ARG A 505 41.51 20.15 -0.86
N LYS A 506 41.14 20.71 0.31
CA LYS A 506 41.84 21.81 0.99
C LYS A 506 42.25 21.31 2.38
N GLY A 507 43.52 20.96 2.55
CA GLY A 507 43.96 20.16 3.70
C GLY A 507 43.23 18.81 3.73
N ASP A 508 42.63 18.45 4.86
CA ASP A 508 41.88 17.18 5.00
C ASP A 508 40.44 17.24 4.47
N GLN A 509 39.95 18.41 4.09
CA GLN A 509 38.56 18.60 3.65
C GLN A 509 38.41 18.34 2.15
N ILE A 510 37.49 17.45 1.78
CA ILE A 510 37.04 17.28 0.39
C ILE A 510 36.15 18.47 -0.01
N ILE A 511 36.51 19.15 -1.09
CA ILE A 511 35.81 20.33 -1.63
C ILE A 511 35.19 20.06 -3.01
N GLY A 512 35.51 18.93 -3.63
CA GLY A 512 34.89 18.45 -4.86
C GLY A 512 35.14 16.96 -5.03
N ASP A 513 34.12 16.20 -5.45
CA ASP A 513 34.21 14.77 -5.74
C ASP A 513 33.54 14.49 -7.08
N ASP A 514 34.16 13.63 -7.87
CA ASP A 514 33.79 13.27 -9.24
C ASP A 514 33.54 14.48 -10.18
N VAL A 515 34.38 15.52 -10.05
CA VAL A 515 34.32 16.73 -10.89
C VAL A 515 35.70 17.03 -11.46
N SER A 516 35.82 17.25 -12.78
CA SER A 516 37.12 17.56 -13.41
C SER A 516 37.59 19.00 -13.19
N LYS A 517 36.73 19.84 -12.59
CA LYS A 517 36.95 21.27 -12.38
C LYS A 517 36.32 21.72 -11.06
N ILE A 518 36.99 22.62 -10.35
CA ILE A 518 36.52 23.26 -9.13
C ILE A 518 36.62 24.78 -9.21
N THR A 519 35.77 25.46 -8.46
CA THR A 519 35.84 26.92 -8.27
C THR A 519 36.35 27.22 -6.86
N ILE A 520 37.48 27.92 -6.79
CA ILE A 520 38.13 28.33 -5.54
C ILE A 520 37.85 29.82 -5.28
N LYS A 521 37.58 30.16 -4.03
CA LYS A 521 37.31 31.54 -3.58
C LYS A 521 38.26 32.03 -2.50
N ASP A 522 39.07 31.14 -1.95
CA ASP A 522 39.96 31.43 -0.83
C ASP A 522 41.39 31.02 -1.21
N PRO A 523 42.41 31.76 -0.79
CA PRO A 523 43.79 31.32 -0.94
C PRO A 523 44.08 30.10 -0.06
N GLY A 524 45.19 29.42 -0.35
CA GLY A 524 45.73 28.31 0.44
C GLY A 524 46.29 27.17 -0.39
N THR A 525 46.65 26.08 0.30
CA THR A 525 47.14 24.84 -0.33
C THR A 525 46.00 23.87 -0.59
N TYR A 526 45.97 23.34 -1.80
CA TYR A 526 44.98 22.40 -2.28
C TYR A 526 45.65 21.15 -2.82
N SER A 527 44.90 20.06 -2.90
CA SER A 527 45.36 18.84 -3.54
C SER A 527 44.27 18.19 -4.38
N VAL A 528 44.69 17.33 -5.30
CA VAL A 528 43.80 16.53 -6.13
C VAL A 528 44.34 15.10 -6.29
N ILE A 529 43.42 14.14 -6.19
CA ILE A 529 43.65 12.73 -6.49
C ILE A 529 42.70 12.33 -7.62
N ALA A 530 43.24 11.72 -8.67
CA ALA A 530 42.43 11.12 -9.73
C ALA A 530 42.23 9.63 -9.42
N TYR A 531 41.05 9.08 -9.74
CA TYR A 531 40.80 7.65 -9.67
C TYR A 531 40.35 7.12 -11.03
N SER A 532 40.86 5.94 -11.40
CA SER A 532 40.44 5.26 -12.63
C SER A 532 38.99 4.78 -12.53
N GLN A 533 38.43 4.30 -13.63
CA GLN A 533 37.09 3.69 -13.63
C GLN A 533 37.02 2.44 -12.71
N ALA A 534 38.16 1.81 -12.45
CA ALA A 534 38.31 0.72 -11.49
C ALA A 534 38.56 1.20 -10.04
N GLY A 535 38.59 2.52 -9.80
CA GLY A 535 38.79 3.11 -8.48
C GLY A 535 40.26 3.19 -8.04
N CYS A 536 41.24 3.07 -8.94
CA CYS A 536 42.65 3.08 -8.55
C CYS A 536 43.15 4.51 -8.43
N PRO A 537 43.70 4.92 -7.27
CA PRO A 537 44.13 6.30 -7.07
C PRO A 537 45.46 6.58 -7.77
N SER A 538 45.58 7.80 -8.30
CA SER A 538 46.87 8.40 -8.64
C SER A 538 47.65 8.77 -7.37
N SER A 539 48.91 9.18 -7.53
CA SER A 539 49.56 10.00 -6.51
C SER A 539 48.80 11.31 -6.31
N GLU A 540 48.75 11.81 -5.07
CA GLU A 540 48.18 13.12 -4.75
C GLU A 540 49.07 14.25 -5.30
N LYS A 541 48.45 15.23 -5.98
CA LYS A 541 49.13 16.41 -6.53
C LYS A 541 48.72 17.65 -5.74
N PHE A 542 49.69 18.46 -5.34
CA PHE A 542 49.49 19.68 -4.56
C PHE A 542 49.67 20.93 -5.42
N PHE A 543 48.88 21.97 -5.13
CA PHE A 543 49.02 23.29 -5.73
C PHE A 543 48.67 24.40 -4.73
N GLU A 544 49.20 25.59 -4.94
CA GLU A 544 49.01 26.76 -4.09
C GLU A 544 48.19 27.83 -4.82
N VAL A 545 47.22 28.41 -4.10
CA VAL A 545 46.43 29.56 -4.57
C VAL A 545 46.82 30.77 -3.73
N THR A 546 47.42 31.77 -4.37
CA THR A 546 47.76 33.06 -3.74
C THR A 546 46.72 34.11 -4.13
N VAL A 547 46.63 35.20 -3.35
CA VAL A 547 45.70 36.31 -3.61
C VAL A 547 46.48 37.59 -3.92
N SER A 548 46.02 38.34 -4.91
CA SER A 548 46.50 39.69 -5.22
C SER A 548 45.31 40.59 -5.61
N ALA A 549 45.53 41.90 -5.67
CA ALA A 549 44.49 42.87 -6.02
C ALA A 549 45.09 44.07 -6.73
N LYS A 550 44.27 44.71 -7.57
CA LYS A 550 44.56 46.04 -8.12
C LYS A 550 44.84 47.06 -6.99
N ALA A 551 45.82 47.92 -7.19
CA ALA A 551 46.17 48.96 -6.23
C ALA A 551 45.01 49.93 -5.96
N THR A 552 44.88 50.37 -4.72
CA THR A 552 44.07 51.51 -4.32
C THR A 552 45.00 52.66 -3.96
N ILE A 553 44.86 53.78 -4.66
CA ILE A 553 45.70 54.97 -4.47
C ILE A 553 44.84 56.21 -4.24
N THR A 554 45.24 57.03 -3.28
CA THR A 554 44.56 58.26 -2.90
C THR A 554 45.54 59.44 -2.87
N LYS A 555 45.02 60.64 -2.64
CA LYS A 555 45.85 61.85 -2.51
C LYS A 555 46.84 61.75 -1.35
N ASP A 556 46.47 61.10 -0.25
CA ASP A 556 47.33 60.99 0.94
C ASP A 556 48.53 60.06 0.70
N ASP A 557 48.46 59.20 -0.31
CA ASP A 557 49.54 58.30 -0.69
C ASP A 557 50.61 58.99 -1.55
N VAL A 558 50.36 60.21 -2.03
CA VAL A 558 51.27 60.91 -2.95
C VAL A 558 51.61 62.35 -2.53
N ILE A 559 52.88 62.71 -2.67
CA ILE A 559 53.37 64.07 -2.51
C ILE A 559 53.60 64.65 -3.89
N ILE A 560 52.97 65.81 -4.16
CA ILE A 560 53.13 66.55 -5.41
C ILE A 560 53.84 67.85 -5.09
N VAL A 561 54.93 68.12 -5.82
CA VAL A 561 55.69 69.36 -5.75
C VAL A 561 55.51 70.08 -7.07
N ASP A 562 54.92 71.27 -7.04
CA ASP A 562 54.70 72.14 -8.18
C ASP A 562 55.32 73.53 -7.97
N ASP A 563 55.33 74.35 -9.02
CA ASP A 563 55.91 75.70 -9.00
C ASP A 563 57.35 75.76 -8.46
N SER A 564 58.14 74.75 -8.79
CA SER A 564 59.50 74.52 -8.31
C SER A 564 60.50 74.41 -9.48
N SER A 565 61.79 74.53 -9.17
CA SER A 565 62.87 74.19 -10.12
C SER A 565 62.89 72.70 -10.50
N ASN A 566 62.27 71.86 -9.67
CA ASN A 566 62.07 70.44 -9.92
C ASN A 566 60.65 70.07 -9.50
N ASN A 567 59.72 70.11 -10.46
CA ASN A 567 58.36 69.62 -10.24
C ASN A 567 58.37 68.09 -10.24
N SER A 568 57.64 67.47 -9.31
CA SER A 568 57.69 66.03 -9.14
C SER A 568 56.44 65.45 -8.50
N ILE A 569 56.19 64.17 -8.72
CA ILE A 569 55.32 63.35 -7.87
C ILE A 569 56.15 62.26 -7.18
N GLN A 570 55.85 62.01 -5.90
CA GLN A 570 56.40 60.90 -5.14
C GLN A 570 55.25 60.09 -4.51
N ILE A 571 55.27 58.77 -4.68
CA ILE A 571 54.45 57.84 -3.92
C ILE A 571 55.06 57.72 -2.52
N ALA A 572 54.43 58.37 -1.54
CA ALA A 572 54.89 58.44 -0.17
C ALA A 572 54.50 57.21 0.65
N ASN A 573 53.38 56.57 0.31
CA ASN A 573 52.94 55.30 0.87
C ASN A 573 52.92 54.23 -0.23
N THR A 574 53.77 53.21 -0.11
CA THR A 574 53.84 52.10 -1.07
C THR A 574 52.87 50.96 -0.75
N ASN A 575 52.23 50.97 0.42
CA ASN A 575 51.23 49.98 0.80
C ASN A 575 49.86 50.36 0.20
N LEU A 576 49.68 50.06 -1.09
CA LEU A 576 48.49 50.40 -1.87
C LEU A 576 47.48 49.25 -1.97
N GLY A 577 47.62 48.20 -1.16
CA GLY A 577 46.80 46.99 -1.23
C GLY A 577 47.61 45.71 -0.97
N ILE A 578 47.01 44.55 -1.23
CA ILE A 578 47.61 43.23 -1.01
C ILE A 578 48.51 42.74 -2.16
N GLY A 579 48.55 43.47 -3.28
CA GLY A 579 49.33 43.12 -4.47
C GLY A 579 50.75 43.68 -4.49
N ASN A 580 51.50 43.33 -5.53
CA ASN A 580 52.89 43.74 -5.72
C ASN A 580 52.97 44.79 -6.83
N TYR A 581 53.17 46.07 -6.47
CA TYR A 581 52.95 47.17 -7.41
C TYR A 581 54.22 47.73 -8.05
N GLU A 582 54.08 48.12 -9.31
CA GLU A 582 55.07 48.85 -10.10
C GLU A 582 54.43 50.05 -10.81
N TYR A 583 55.25 51.03 -11.18
CA TYR A 583 54.80 52.37 -11.52
C TYR A 583 55.32 52.84 -12.88
N ALA A 584 54.48 53.54 -13.62
CA ALA A 584 54.82 54.26 -14.86
C ALA A 584 54.12 55.62 -14.88
N LEU A 585 54.68 56.59 -15.62
CA LEU A 585 54.12 57.95 -15.71
C LEU A 585 53.73 58.26 -17.16
N ASP A 586 52.53 58.83 -17.34
CA ASP A 586 51.92 59.36 -18.57
C ASP A 586 51.70 58.38 -19.73
N ASP A 587 52.32 57.20 -19.70
CA ASP A 587 52.14 56.14 -20.69
C ASP A 587 51.66 54.85 -20.01
N PRO A 588 50.43 54.38 -20.31
CA PRO A 588 49.91 53.11 -19.78
C PRO A 588 50.70 51.89 -20.26
N ASN A 589 51.46 51.99 -21.35
CA ASN A 589 52.34 50.96 -21.89
C ASN A 589 53.82 51.30 -21.69
N GLY A 590 54.11 52.32 -20.86
CA GLY A 590 55.46 52.74 -20.56
C GLY A 590 56.26 51.67 -19.81
N MET A 591 57.54 51.96 -19.58
CA MET A 591 58.39 51.09 -18.78
C MET A 591 57.98 51.20 -17.30
N PHE A 592 57.28 50.19 -16.80
CA PHE A 592 56.99 50.06 -15.38
C PHE A 592 58.26 49.73 -14.60
N SER A 593 58.38 50.33 -13.42
CA SER A 593 59.51 50.12 -12.52
C SER A 593 59.07 50.25 -11.07
N SER A 594 59.91 49.80 -10.14
CA SER A 594 59.69 50.00 -8.71
C SER A 594 60.01 51.43 -8.24
N ASN A 595 60.25 52.37 -9.16
CA ASN A 595 60.57 53.75 -8.81
C ASN A 595 59.34 54.47 -8.27
N THR A 596 59.47 55.05 -7.08
CA THR A 596 58.38 55.75 -6.39
C THR A 596 58.43 57.27 -6.56
N SER A 597 59.40 57.81 -7.30
CA SER A 597 59.58 59.26 -7.50
C SER A 597 59.84 59.58 -8.96
N PHE A 598 59.11 60.58 -9.47
CA PHE A 598 59.17 61.03 -10.85
C PHE A 598 59.46 62.54 -10.88
N PRO A 599 60.74 62.95 -11.06
CA PRO A 599 61.14 64.36 -11.08
C PRO A 599 61.05 65.00 -12.48
N ASN A 600 61.31 66.30 -12.55
CA ASN A 600 61.39 67.11 -13.78
C ASN A 600 60.09 67.12 -14.61
N LEU A 601 58.94 67.13 -13.94
CA LEU A 601 57.64 67.14 -14.60
C LEU A 601 57.35 68.49 -15.26
N SER A 602 56.83 68.42 -16.49
CA SER A 602 56.33 69.58 -17.19
C SER A 602 55.09 70.15 -16.50
N VAL A 603 54.80 71.43 -16.73
CA VAL A 603 53.53 72.01 -16.28
C VAL A 603 52.39 71.44 -17.14
N GLY A 604 51.34 70.93 -16.51
CA GLY A 604 50.24 70.25 -17.22
C GLY A 604 49.64 69.08 -16.44
N LYS A 605 48.73 68.36 -17.09
CA LYS A 605 48.11 67.14 -16.57
C LYS A 605 49.04 65.95 -16.74
N HIS A 606 49.15 65.14 -15.71
CA HIS A 606 49.93 63.90 -15.67
C HIS A 606 49.07 62.75 -15.12
N THR A 607 49.42 61.53 -15.49
CA THR A 607 48.77 60.31 -14.99
C THR A 607 49.80 59.32 -14.49
N LEU A 608 49.73 58.98 -13.22
CA LEU A 608 50.49 57.89 -12.62
C LEU A 608 49.75 56.56 -12.83
N TYR A 609 50.40 55.57 -13.42
CA TYR A 609 49.91 54.21 -13.58
C TYR A 609 50.56 53.30 -12.56
N ILE A 610 49.75 52.49 -11.88
CA ILE A 610 50.16 51.56 -10.82
C ILE A 610 49.67 50.16 -11.20
N ARG A 611 50.55 49.29 -11.66
CA ARG A 611 50.21 47.94 -12.13
C ARG A 611 50.54 46.92 -11.05
N ASP A 612 49.62 45.98 -10.81
CA ASP A 612 49.93 44.77 -10.07
C ASP A 612 50.77 43.82 -10.93
N ARG A 613 51.93 43.42 -10.41
CA ARG A 613 52.91 42.58 -11.11
C ARG A 613 52.39 41.18 -11.36
N ASP A 614 51.52 40.69 -10.47
CA ASP A 614 50.96 39.35 -10.55
C ASP A 614 49.78 39.29 -11.55
N GLY A 615 49.26 40.45 -11.96
CA GLY A 615 48.37 40.59 -13.13
C GLY A 615 46.93 40.97 -12.80
N CYS A 616 46.61 41.34 -11.56
CA CYS A 616 45.25 41.71 -11.15
C CYS A 616 44.82 43.13 -11.58
N GLY A 617 45.57 43.77 -12.47
CA GLY A 617 45.18 45.00 -13.16
C GLY A 617 45.98 46.23 -12.79
N THR A 618 45.59 47.36 -13.39
CA THR A 618 46.30 48.64 -13.28
C THR A 618 45.37 49.73 -12.73
N ALA A 619 45.80 50.42 -11.67
CA ALA A 619 45.20 51.63 -11.15
C ALA A 619 45.84 52.88 -11.74
N THR A 620 45.11 53.99 -11.68
CA THR A 620 45.54 55.28 -12.24
C THR A 620 45.29 56.38 -11.25
N TYR A 621 46.24 57.31 -11.12
CA TYR A 621 46.09 58.53 -10.35
C TYR A 621 46.42 59.74 -11.22
N GLU A 622 45.40 60.55 -11.51
CA GLU A 622 45.55 61.77 -12.31
C GLU A 622 45.87 62.95 -11.41
N PHE A 623 46.82 63.78 -11.83
CA PHE A 623 47.20 65.01 -11.14
C PHE A 623 47.67 66.08 -12.12
N SER A 624 47.82 67.33 -11.66
CA SER A 624 48.45 68.38 -12.46
C SER A 624 49.60 69.04 -11.72
N ILE A 625 50.60 69.44 -12.49
CA ILE A 625 51.65 70.36 -12.06
C ILE A 625 51.22 71.75 -12.47
N LEU A 626 51.04 72.64 -11.48
CA LEU A 626 50.68 74.04 -11.71
C LEU A 626 51.93 74.92 -11.73
N GLY A 627 51.93 75.91 -12.63
CA GLY A 627 52.97 76.91 -12.71
C GLY A 627 52.41 78.31 -12.53
N TYR A 628 53.03 79.14 -11.69
CA TYR A 628 52.59 80.49 -11.41
C TYR A 628 53.60 81.49 -11.98
N PRO A 629 53.33 82.08 -13.17
CA PRO A 629 54.27 83.03 -13.77
C PRO A 629 54.57 84.19 -12.82
N THR A 630 55.85 84.52 -12.64
CA THR A 630 56.27 85.63 -11.76
C THR A 630 56.24 86.99 -12.46
N PHE A 631 56.05 87.01 -13.79
CA PHE A 631 55.92 88.24 -14.57
C PHE A 631 55.08 88.00 -15.83
N PHE A 632 54.62 89.08 -16.44
CA PHE A 632 54.02 89.09 -17.77
C PHE A 632 54.19 90.49 -18.41
N SER A 633 54.15 90.55 -19.73
CA SER A 633 54.45 91.74 -20.55
C SER A 633 53.41 91.96 -21.64
N PRO A 634 52.28 92.66 -21.35
CA PRO A 634 51.22 92.93 -22.32
C PRO A 634 51.66 93.96 -23.36
N ASN A 635 52.45 93.53 -24.34
CA ASN A 635 53.00 94.33 -25.44
C ASN A 635 52.38 93.97 -26.81
N GLY A 636 51.56 92.91 -26.87
CA GLY A 636 50.85 92.46 -28.06
C GLY A 636 51.65 91.54 -28.98
N ASP A 637 52.77 90.97 -28.52
CA ASP A 637 53.59 90.01 -29.29
C ASP A 637 53.12 88.54 -29.15
N SER A 638 52.00 88.32 -28.45
CA SER A 638 51.42 87.02 -28.10
C SER A 638 52.26 86.18 -27.12
N VAL A 639 53.33 86.74 -26.55
CA VAL A 639 54.24 86.09 -25.60
C VAL A 639 54.14 86.77 -24.24
N ASN A 640 53.64 86.03 -23.25
CA ASN A 640 53.40 86.55 -21.89
C ASN A 640 52.52 87.81 -21.86
N ASP A 641 51.60 87.97 -22.81
CA ASP A 641 50.68 89.12 -22.84
C ASP A 641 49.64 89.10 -21.71
N GLU A 642 49.39 87.92 -21.14
CA GLU A 642 48.46 87.75 -20.03
C GLU A 642 49.07 86.90 -18.93
N TRP A 643 48.75 87.26 -17.69
CA TRP A 643 49.01 86.41 -16.54
C TRP A 643 47.89 85.38 -16.37
N LYS A 644 48.27 84.10 -16.39
CA LYS A 644 47.38 82.96 -16.10
C LYS A 644 48.16 81.85 -15.40
N ILE A 645 47.48 81.06 -14.58
CA ILE A 645 48.09 79.86 -13.99
C ILE A 645 48.29 78.84 -15.11
N LYS A 646 49.55 78.46 -15.34
CA LYS A 646 49.89 77.44 -16.34
C LYS A 646 49.55 76.06 -15.79
N GLY A 647 49.03 75.16 -16.64
CA GLY A 647 48.61 73.81 -16.24
C GLY A 647 47.26 73.73 -15.52
N PHE A 648 46.63 74.87 -15.24
CA PHE A 648 45.27 74.92 -14.70
C PHE A 648 44.25 74.46 -15.75
N ASN A 649 43.35 73.56 -15.35
CA ASN A 649 42.24 73.10 -16.16
C ASN A 649 40.97 73.01 -15.31
N LYS A 650 39.86 73.57 -15.79
CA LYS A 650 38.53 73.51 -15.14
C LYS A 650 38.01 72.09 -14.94
N SER A 651 38.41 71.13 -15.79
CA SER A 651 38.02 69.72 -15.60
C SER A 651 38.81 69.02 -14.48
N SER A 652 39.87 69.65 -13.97
CA SER A 652 40.77 69.09 -12.94
C SER A 652 40.77 69.90 -11.65
N TYR A 653 40.29 71.15 -11.69
CA TYR A 653 40.19 72.04 -10.53
C TYR A 653 38.93 72.90 -10.58
N ALA A 654 38.25 73.02 -9.45
CA ALA A 654 37.25 74.03 -9.18
C ALA A 654 37.92 75.36 -8.81
N LEU A 655 37.62 76.41 -9.60
CA LEU A 655 38.04 77.77 -9.31
C LEU A 655 37.33 78.25 -8.03
N THR A 656 38.06 78.28 -6.91
CA THR A 656 37.47 78.70 -5.63
C THR A 656 37.60 80.21 -5.46
N GLU A 657 38.82 80.74 -5.52
CA GLU A 657 39.06 82.18 -5.48
C GLU A 657 40.46 82.51 -5.98
N ILE A 658 40.59 83.34 -7.02
CA ILE A 658 41.88 83.89 -7.43
C ILE A 658 41.75 85.40 -7.58
N VAL A 659 42.51 86.14 -6.79
CA VAL A 659 42.49 87.60 -6.75
C VAL A 659 43.91 88.13 -6.89
N ILE A 660 44.04 89.23 -7.64
CA ILE A 660 45.28 90.00 -7.79
C ILE A 660 45.03 91.39 -7.22
N PHE A 661 45.98 91.88 -6.43
CA PHE A 661 45.89 93.16 -5.73
C PHE A 661 47.13 94.03 -5.94
N ASP A 662 46.95 95.34 -5.83
CA ASP A 662 48.02 96.33 -5.88
C ASP A 662 48.80 96.43 -4.55
N ARG A 663 49.84 97.28 -4.51
CA ARG A 663 50.69 97.51 -3.32
C ARG A 663 49.94 98.06 -2.09
N PHE A 664 48.70 98.51 -2.25
CA PHE A 664 47.85 99.01 -1.16
C PHE A 664 46.78 97.98 -0.75
N GLY A 665 46.80 96.77 -1.33
CA GLY A 665 45.82 95.72 -1.05
C GLY A 665 44.49 95.89 -1.79
N ARG A 666 44.40 96.80 -2.76
CA ARG A 666 43.17 96.95 -3.57
C ARG A 666 43.14 95.87 -4.65
N ILE A 667 42.01 95.17 -4.77
CA ILE A 667 41.81 94.17 -5.82
C ILE A 667 41.82 94.87 -7.16
N VAL A 668 42.72 94.44 -8.04
CA VAL A 668 42.83 94.92 -9.42
C VAL A 668 42.33 93.90 -10.44
N PHE A 669 42.24 92.63 -10.05
CA PHE A 669 41.67 91.58 -10.87
C PHE A 669 41.12 90.45 -9.99
N LYS A 670 39.97 89.90 -10.39
CA LYS A 670 39.42 88.67 -9.83
C LYS A 670 39.17 87.71 -10.99
N MET A 671 39.73 86.51 -10.89
CA MET A 671 39.50 85.47 -11.87
C MET A 671 38.06 84.96 -11.73
N THR A 672 37.39 84.79 -12.87
CA THR A 672 36.05 84.19 -12.96
C THR A 672 36.06 83.09 -14.02
N ASP A 673 34.94 82.37 -14.14
CA ASP A 673 34.81 81.36 -15.18
C ASP A 673 34.98 81.94 -16.59
N ASP A 674 34.53 83.16 -16.84
CA ASP A 674 34.61 83.78 -18.17
C ASP A 674 35.93 84.53 -18.42
N LYS A 675 36.71 84.81 -17.35
CA LYS A 675 37.97 85.57 -17.44
C LYS A 675 39.05 84.91 -16.59
N GLN A 676 39.81 84.01 -17.23
CA GLN A 676 40.83 83.15 -16.60
C GLN A 676 42.26 83.69 -16.68
N SER A 677 42.41 84.90 -17.19
CA SER A 677 43.69 85.55 -17.39
C SER A 677 43.58 87.05 -17.15
N TRP A 678 44.70 87.65 -16.78
CA TRP A 678 44.81 89.08 -16.53
C TRP A 678 45.77 89.73 -17.50
N ASP A 679 45.27 90.69 -18.25
CA ASP A 679 45.97 91.47 -19.29
C ASP A 679 46.70 92.71 -18.73
N GLY A 680 46.73 92.88 -17.41
CA GLY A 680 47.37 94.04 -16.79
C GLY A 680 46.55 95.32 -16.87
N THR A 681 45.24 95.21 -17.09
CA THR A 681 44.30 96.34 -17.08
C THR A 681 43.36 96.29 -15.88
N LEU A 682 42.81 97.45 -15.51
CA LEU A 682 41.67 97.61 -14.60
C LEU A 682 40.68 98.57 -15.26
N ASP A 683 39.44 98.12 -15.44
CA ASP A 683 38.37 98.87 -16.13
C ASP A 683 38.77 99.39 -17.53
N GLY A 684 39.52 98.57 -18.27
CA GLY A 684 40.01 98.90 -19.62
C GLY A 684 41.19 99.88 -19.66
N LYS A 685 41.73 100.30 -18.50
CA LYS A 685 42.90 101.16 -18.42
C LYS A 685 44.15 100.37 -18.04
N ASN A 686 45.26 100.72 -18.69
CA ASN A 686 46.57 100.14 -18.41
C ASN A 686 47.00 100.46 -16.98
N LEU A 687 47.31 99.42 -16.21
CA LEU A 687 47.94 99.57 -14.91
C LEU A 687 49.46 99.77 -15.05
N PRO A 688 50.09 100.52 -14.14
CA PRO A 688 51.51 100.86 -14.22
C PRO A 688 52.41 99.62 -14.10
N SER A 689 53.58 99.66 -14.74
CA SER A 689 54.63 98.66 -14.55
C SER A 689 55.04 98.62 -13.08
N ASN A 690 54.64 97.56 -12.37
CA ASN A 690 54.83 97.43 -10.93
C ASN A 690 54.75 95.96 -10.50
N THR A 691 55.05 95.71 -9.24
CA THR A 691 54.75 94.44 -8.59
C THR A 691 53.30 94.45 -8.10
N TYR A 692 52.60 93.39 -8.46
CA TYR A 692 51.27 93.02 -7.97
C TYR A 692 51.40 91.72 -7.18
N TRP A 693 50.39 91.39 -6.41
CA TRP A 693 50.38 90.16 -5.63
C TRP A 693 49.10 89.39 -5.90
N TYR A 694 49.21 88.07 -5.90
CA TYR A 694 48.06 87.19 -6.07
C TYR A 694 47.87 86.32 -4.84
N GLN A 695 46.61 85.98 -4.60
CA GLN A 695 46.19 84.86 -3.78
C GLN A 695 45.36 83.95 -4.67
N ALA A 696 45.80 82.70 -4.80
CA ALA A 696 45.10 81.67 -5.55
C ALA A 696 44.68 80.56 -4.59
N ILE A 697 43.39 80.32 -4.53
CA ILE A 697 42.75 79.24 -3.81
C ILE A 697 42.09 78.35 -4.86
N LEU A 698 42.60 77.13 -4.95
CA LEU A 698 42.17 76.12 -5.91
C LEU A 698 41.67 74.91 -5.14
N THR A 699 40.59 74.29 -5.61
CA THR A 699 40.15 72.99 -5.11
C THR A 699 40.29 71.99 -6.24
N ASP A 700 41.03 70.91 -6.04
CA ASP A 700 41.16 69.87 -7.08
C ASP A 700 39.85 69.04 -7.21
N VAL A 701 39.77 68.19 -8.24
CA VAL A 701 38.63 67.27 -8.46
C VAL A 701 38.34 66.33 -7.28
N ASN A 702 39.31 66.13 -6.39
CA ASN A 702 39.18 65.28 -5.21
C ASN A 702 38.76 66.08 -3.96
N GLY A 703 38.49 67.38 -4.11
CA GLY A 703 38.01 68.26 -3.03
C GLY A 703 39.10 68.88 -2.18
N TYR A 704 40.39 68.73 -2.52
CA TYR A 704 41.50 69.28 -1.74
C TYR A 704 41.77 70.73 -2.09
N ARG A 705 41.74 71.58 -1.07
CA ARG A 705 41.95 73.03 -1.20
C ARG A 705 43.44 73.39 -1.04
N THR A 706 44.03 73.93 -2.10
CA THR A 706 45.39 74.48 -2.11
C THR A 706 45.34 76.00 -2.11
N GLN A 707 46.11 76.63 -1.21
CA GLN A 707 46.29 78.08 -1.19
C GLN A 707 47.73 78.42 -1.57
N LYS A 708 47.89 79.24 -2.59
CA LYS A 708 49.17 79.79 -3.04
C LYS A 708 49.11 81.31 -3.04
N THR A 709 50.18 81.94 -2.58
CA THR A 709 50.37 83.38 -2.69
C THR A 709 51.71 83.68 -3.36
N GLY A 710 51.79 84.80 -4.06
CA GLY A 710 53.02 85.20 -4.72
C GLY A 710 52.92 86.60 -5.31
N SER A 711 54.02 87.05 -5.91
CA SER A 711 54.11 88.34 -6.60
C SER A 711 54.19 88.17 -8.11
N ILE A 712 53.65 89.14 -8.84
CA ILE A 712 53.63 89.23 -10.31
C ILE A 712 54.24 90.57 -10.69
N SER A 713 55.30 90.57 -11.49
CA SER A 713 55.82 91.79 -12.12
C SER A 713 55.08 92.05 -13.43
N LEU A 714 54.30 93.13 -13.49
CA LEU A 714 53.75 93.66 -14.74
C LEU A 714 54.83 94.54 -15.39
N ILE A 715 55.29 94.16 -16.58
CA ILE A 715 56.35 94.85 -17.32
C ILE A 715 55.73 95.43 -18.60
N ARG A 716 55.94 96.72 -18.86
CA ARG A 716 55.48 97.41 -20.09
C ARG A 716 56.59 98.27 -20.63
#